data_AF-A0A957ZUX9-F1
#
_entry.id   AF-A0A957ZUX9-F1
#
_cell.length_a   1.000
_cell.length_b   1.000
_cell.length_c   1.000
_cell.angle_alpha   90.00
_cell.angle_beta   90.00
_cell.angle_gamma   90.00
#
_symmetry.space_group_name_H-M   'P 1'
#
loop_
_entity.id
_entity.type
_entity.pdbx_description
1 polymer ?
#
loop_
_entity_poly.entity_id
_entity_poly.type
_entity_poly.pdbx_seq_one_letter_code
_entity_poly.pdbx_strand_id
1 'polypeptide(L)'
;NHDGALEFAELLLAEDIMPVVRIFRPNPNPGRLGVREIVHLDALLRAGVRYFEFNNEPDRDAEWKGGRRPSGARDIVAENTVANMEIIYERGGMPAIPAVSGGSDWDLVERIVAMGRRDLFDGPVWQAVHNYPRNRPLDYPFDIGNQEGAAYTERFYRAIADEAWGENAWRGRTLQDVNRLRLSRSNPGATLAQDHDCWLAYSYFDACNRAHLGRSIPILSTETGYIVGEDTDPRYPATTPDLHMAQTLEACRIMMGTSRRYDHAPDYYFCSAFWLMANRQLGSSSDWWEGQAWYSDRWSGGALPIVRALRAEPKAARRWHDPEAEAMITLRGTVHHAGEMRTVVVERGSNEVRRVRLDSGDQYVVPELLPGQYTVRLPDAQVAQQVTLSGDQTNVVLNFDLSHEQAAVSNSAVTGTVRGGAGAVVMLLRASDGEEWITLAREDGEFRFVDLPSGKYSVRVHPAGTRVEAILLDGLNTRQVELSVDGWGYTVQYREDDPRAYAGVVRCVVDGQTGVGVHLEGATGRTARLETGSAPDLGRDACEFSGIEPGDYLVVVNGITAADDTQRLEARVHVDRKRVPEVAFVHSETAREEQPTARARIVGHVVGMPAGQSAKVGLLDSRAQRRTTVTDAQGSFTFADLAAGTYTVALDGVEPPVAQEVALDGKNEISVDLVLPAPPAEAQTEPAVGASIVRGLAPEAAGRLARLVDAVGNEYSRLVDDRDHFHFDHLPAGEYTLHVEGGYTQD
;
A
#
# COMPACT_ATOMS: atom_id res chain seq x y z
N ASN A 1 29.43 29.64 26.64
CA ASN A 1 30.11 30.84 26.13
C ASN A 1 31.40 30.39 25.49
N HIS A 2 31.56 30.61 24.18
CA HIS A 2 32.78 30.32 23.44
C HIS A 2 33.42 31.65 23.09
N ASP A 3 34.60 31.95 23.65
CA ASP A 3 35.44 33.02 23.14
C ASP A 3 35.95 32.56 21.77
N GLY A 4 35.74 33.35 20.71
CA GLY A 4 36.07 32.92 19.34
C GLY A 4 34.87 32.51 18.45
N ALA A 5 33.62 32.77 18.86
CA ALA A 5 32.45 32.33 18.09
C ALA A 5 32.29 33.05 16.73
N LEU A 6 32.76 34.29 16.60
CA LEU A 6 32.76 35.02 15.33
C LEU A 6 33.89 34.48 14.43
N GLU A 7 35.07 34.30 15.00
CA GLU A 7 36.27 33.79 14.37
C GLU A 7 36.07 32.34 13.86
N PHE A 8 35.30 31.53 14.59
CA PHE A 8 34.90 30.19 14.15
C PHE A 8 33.85 30.24 13.02
N ALA A 9 32.92 31.19 13.05
CA ALA A 9 31.98 31.41 11.94
C ALA A 9 32.71 31.90 10.68
N GLU A 10 33.70 32.79 10.82
CA GLU A 10 34.58 33.24 9.74
C GLU A 10 35.41 32.07 9.16
N LEU A 11 35.94 31.17 10.00
CA LEU A 11 36.63 29.96 9.56
C LEU A 11 35.70 29.03 8.76
N LEU A 12 34.47 28.79 9.24
CA LEU A 12 33.50 27.96 8.51
C LEU A 12 33.14 28.57 7.15
N LEU A 13 32.88 29.88 7.12
CA LEU A 13 32.56 30.60 5.89
C LEU A 13 33.74 30.63 4.88
N ALA A 14 34.99 30.65 5.37
CA ALA A 14 36.19 30.57 4.53
C ALA A 14 36.41 29.18 3.90
N GLU A 15 35.78 28.13 4.45
CA GLU A 15 35.79 26.74 3.96
C GLU A 15 34.46 26.37 3.26
N ASP A 16 33.70 27.37 2.78
CA ASP A 16 32.39 27.24 2.12
C ASP A 16 31.28 26.55 2.98
N ILE A 17 31.41 26.56 4.31
CA ILE A 17 30.41 26.03 5.26
C ILE A 17 29.58 27.19 5.83
N MET A 18 28.29 27.26 5.47
CA MET A 18 27.35 28.23 6.05
C MET A 18 26.95 27.83 7.48
N PRO A 19 27.27 28.62 8.52
CA PRO A 19 26.90 28.29 9.90
C PRO A 19 25.44 28.67 10.21
N VAL A 20 24.78 27.81 10.98
CA VAL A 20 23.54 28.14 11.71
C VAL A 20 23.94 28.54 13.14
N VAL A 21 23.58 29.75 13.58
CA VAL A 21 24.06 30.28 14.86
C VAL A 21 22.92 30.43 15.87
N ARG A 22 23.01 29.70 16.98
CA ARG A 22 22.16 29.86 18.15
C ARG A 22 22.65 31.01 19.03
N ILE A 23 21.83 32.04 19.21
CA ILE A 23 22.07 33.18 20.11
C ILE A 23 21.79 32.72 21.55
N PHE A 24 22.76 32.05 22.16
CA PHE A 24 22.63 31.45 23.48
C PHE A 24 22.33 32.48 24.59
N ARG A 25 21.28 32.21 25.37
CA ARG A 25 20.91 32.92 26.61
C ARG A 25 20.57 31.84 27.66
N PRO A 26 21.00 31.93 28.93
CA PRO A 26 20.82 30.83 29.90
C PRO A 26 19.36 30.50 30.27
N ASN A 27 18.49 31.51 30.32
CA ASN A 27 17.05 31.35 30.46
C ASN A 27 16.39 32.42 29.56
N PRO A 28 16.17 32.12 28.27
CA PRO A 28 15.70 33.10 27.28
C PRO A 28 14.29 33.62 27.58
N ASN A 29 13.43 32.84 28.24
CA ASN A 29 12.01 33.13 28.38
C ASN A 29 11.63 33.72 29.77
N PRO A 30 10.69 34.68 29.85
CA PRO A 30 10.27 35.56 28.76
C PRO A 30 11.41 36.53 28.42
N GLY A 31 11.64 36.82 27.15
CA GLY A 31 12.71 37.74 26.75
C GLY A 31 13.00 37.82 25.26
N ARG A 32 13.16 39.05 24.78
CA ARG A 32 13.59 39.39 23.42
C ARG A 32 15.11 39.54 23.34
N LEU A 33 15.64 39.71 22.14
CA LEU A 33 17.04 40.08 21.92
C LEU A 33 17.33 41.46 22.54
N GLY A 34 18.41 41.55 23.34
CA GLY A 34 18.88 42.81 23.91
C GLY A 34 19.95 43.46 23.03
N VAL A 35 20.38 44.67 23.43
CA VAL A 35 21.40 45.45 22.70
C VAL A 35 22.69 44.64 22.46
N ARG A 36 23.13 43.85 23.45
CA ARG A 36 24.33 43.01 23.34
C ARG A 36 24.15 41.92 22.28
N GLU A 37 23.01 41.22 22.31
CA GLU A 37 22.72 40.16 21.34
C GLU A 37 22.58 40.72 19.92
N ILE A 38 22.00 41.92 19.77
CA ILE A 38 21.89 42.64 18.48
C ILE A 38 23.29 43.02 17.95
N VAL A 39 24.21 43.50 18.79
CA VAL A 39 25.58 43.82 18.37
C VAL A 39 26.33 42.58 17.86
N HIS A 40 26.11 41.41 18.48
CA HIS A 40 26.69 40.15 18.02
C HIS A 40 26.05 39.66 16.71
N LEU A 41 24.72 39.76 16.59
CA LEU A 41 23.97 39.48 15.36
C LEU A 41 24.51 40.34 14.19
N ASP A 42 24.65 41.65 14.39
CA ASP A 42 25.19 42.57 13.38
C ASP A 42 26.63 42.23 12.97
N ALA A 43 27.45 41.69 13.87
CA ALA A 43 28.82 41.26 13.57
C ALA A 43 28.84 39.97 12.71
N LEU A 44 28.03 38.97 13.08
CA LEU A 44 27.90 37.72 12.33
C LEU A 44 27.29 37.94 10.93
N LEU A 45 26.30 38.82 10.82
CA LEU A 45 25.72 39.24 9.54
C LEU A 45 26.76 39.89 8.60
N ARG A 46 27.65 40.73 9.15
CA ARG A 46 28.76 41.34 8.40
C ARG A 46 29.81 40.31 7.95
N ALA A 47 30.09 39.29 8.77
CA ALA A 47 30.99 38.21 8.40
C ALA A 47 30.42 37.31 7.28
N GLY A 48 29.09 37.16 7.21
CA GLY A 48 28.41 36.41 6.15
C GLY A 48 27.34 35.43 6.64
N VAL A 49 27.22 35.24 7.95
CA VAL A 49 26.20 34.36 8.57
C VAL A 49 24.80 34.84 8.24
N ARG A 50 23.87 33.92 7.98
CA ARG A 50 22.46 34.25 7.69
C ARG A 50 21.44 33.57 8.60
N TYR A 51 21.68 32.33 9.05
CA TYR A 51 20.70 31.54 9.80
C TYR A 51 20.86 31.73 11.31
N PHE A 52 19.80 32.20 12.00
CA PHE A 52 19.84 32.52 13.42
C PHE A 52 18.68 31.91 14.22
N GLU A 53 19.03 31.12 15.24
CA GLU A 53 18.10 30.64 16.27
C GLU A 53 18.26 31.48 17.54
N PHE A 54 17.20 32.16 17.99
CA PHE A 54 17.27 33.10 19.12
C PHE A 54 16.65 32.59 20.42
N ASN A 55 15.99 31.43 20.40
CA ASN A 55 15.30 30.84 21.55
C ASN A 55 15.29 29.31 21.40
N ASN A 56 15.32 28.61 22.53
CA ASN A 56 15.46 27.16 22.61
C ASN A 56 14.36 26.59 23.48
N GLU A 57 13.78 25.46 23.06
CA GLU A 57 12.83 24.62 23.80
C GLU A 57 11.95 25.40 24.80
N PRO A 58 11.20 26.42 24.34
CA PRO A 58 10.45 27.31 25.23
C PRO A 58 9.31 26.59 25.96
N ASP A 59 9.05 25.34 25.58
CA ASP A 59 8.18 24.39 26.23
C ASP A 59 8.82 23.64 27.42
N ARG A 60 10.11 23.84 27.74
CA ARG A 60 10.71 23.35 28.99
C ARG A 60 10.77 24.43 30.07
N ASP A 61 10.44 24.04 31.30
CA ASP A 61 10.50 24.94 32.48
C ASP A 61 11.92 25.47 32.76
N ALA A 62 12.96 24.73 32.38
CA ALA A 62 14.36 25.14 32.52
C ALA A 62 14.75 26.37 31.68
N GLU A 63 14.08 26.60 30.55
CA GLU A 63 14.34 27.74 29.65
C GLU A 63 13.69 29.06 30.13
N TRP A 64 12.98 29.01 31.27
CA TRP A 64 12.29 30.15 31.85
C TRP A 64 13.02 30.74 33.07
N LYS A 65 13.04 32.07 33.15
CA LYS A 65 13.55 32.81 34.31
C LYS A 65 12.76 32.43 35.55
N GLY A 66 13.43 31.83 36.53
CA GLY A 66 12.79 31.26 37.72
C GLY A 66 12.44 29.77 37.61
N GLY A 67 12.80 29.10 36.50
CA GLY A 67 12.69 27.65 36.34
C GLY A 67 11.26 27.12 36.22
N ARG A 68 10.32 27.92 35.71
CA ARG A 68 8.91 27.54 35.55
C ARG A 68 8.19 28.36 34.49
N ARG A 69 7.43 27.70 33.60
CA ARG A 69 6.51 28.34 32.65
C ARG A 69 5.31 29.00 33.36
N PRO A 70 4.93 30.23 32.99
CA PRO A 70 3.67 30.84 33.42
C PRO A 70 2.47 30.26 32.66
N SER A 71 1.26 30.57 33.11
CA SER A 71 0.06 30.43 32.27
C SER A 71 0.18 31.32 31.02
N GLY A 72 -0.25 30.82 29.86
CA GLY A 72 -0.11 31.55 28.58
C GLY A 72 1.32 31.57 28.02
N ALA A 73 2.23 30.70 28.51
CA ALA A 73 3.62 30.65 28.07
C ALA A 73 3.79 30.57 26.53
N ARG A 74 2.95 29.79 25.84
CA ARG A 74 2.97 29.64 24.37
C ARG A 74 2.66 30.96 23.65
N ASP A 75 1.74 31.75 24.17
CA ASP A 75 1.36 33.05 23.59
C ASP A 75 2.45 34.12 23.85
N ILE A 76 3.02 34.15 25.07
CA ILE A 76 4.19 34.98 25.43
C ILE A 76 5.40 34.65 24.54
N VAL A 77 5.57 33.39 24.16
CA VAL A 77 6.65 32.94 23.28
C VAL A 77 6.38 33.34 21.84
N ALA A 78 5.15 33.24 21.35
CA ALA A 78 4.75 33.74 20.02
C ALA A 78 4.98 35.26 19.91
N GLU A 79 4.57 36.06 20.89
CA GLU A 79 4.83 37.52 20.93
C GLU A 79 6.33 37.88 20.89
N ASN A 80 7.16 37.13 21.61
CA ASN A 80 8.61 37.35 21.60
C ASN A 80 9.27 36.82 20.32
N THR A 81 8.72 35.77 19.72
CA THR A 81 9.15 35.21 18.43
C THR A 81 8.92 36.21 17.31
N VAL A 82 7.70 36.74 17.17
CA VAL A 82 7.35 37.85 16.24
C VAL A 82 8.36 38.99 16.33
N ALA A 83 8.57 39.54 17.53
CA ALA A 83 9.45 40.69 17.71
C ALA A 83 10.94 40.41 17.43
N ASN A 84 11.42 39.19 17.69
CA ASN A 84 12.80 38.81 17.37
C ASN A 84 12.98 38.52 15.88
N MET A 85 11.97 37.94 15.22
CA MET A 85 11.96 37.72 13.78
C MET A 85 12.06 39.04 13.02
N GLU A 86 11.28 40.05 13.41
CA GLU A 86 11.35 41.41 12.85
C GLU A 86 12.77 41.99 12.98
N ILE A 87 13.35 41.96 14.19
CA ILE A 87 14.71 42.46 14.46
C ILE A 87 15.75 41.80 13.54
N ILE A 88 15.69 40.48 13.35
CA ILE A 88 16.64 39.74 12.51
C ILE A 88 16.39 40.01 11.03
N TYR A 89 15.13 40.05 10.61
CA TYR A 89 14.73 40.23 9.21
C TYR A 89 15.06 41.63 8.68
N GLU A 90 14.81 42.68 9.47
CA GLU A 90 15.23 44.07 9.18
C GLU A 90 16.73 44.22 8.91
N ARG A 91 17.55 43.28 9.40
CA ARG A 91 19.02 43.28 9.27
C ARG A 91 19.51 42.35 8.16
N GLY A 92 18.62 41.72 7.40
CA GLY A 92 18.96 40.76 6.35
C GLY A 92 19.35 39.37 6.86
N GLY A 93 18.98 39.02 8.09
CA GLY A 93 19.10 37.67 8.64
C GLY A 93 17.86 36.82 8.39
N MET A 94 18.02 35.51 8.59
CA MET A 94 17.00 34.46 8.42
C MET A 94 16.67 33.88 9.81
N PRO A 95 15.57 34.32 10.45
CA PRO A 95 15.24 33.90 11.81
C PRO A 95 14.56 32.53 11.86
N ALA A 96 14.93 31.74 12.86
CA ALA A 96 14.23 30.52 13.22
C ALA A 96 12.92 30.82 13.99
N ILE A 97 11.88 30.07 13.69
CA ILE A 97 10.81 29.78 14.67
C ILE A 97 11.46 28.86 15.71
N PRO A 98 11.36 29.14 17.03
CA PRO A 98 12.06 28.39 18.06
C PRO A 98 11.76 26.89 18.01
N ALA A 99 12.80 26.06 18.11
CA ALA A 99 12.60 24.63 18.29
C ALA A 99 11.91 24.36 19.63
N VAL A 100 10.98 23.41 19.62
CA VAL A 100 10.35 22.85 20.82
C VAL A 100 10.92 21.45 21.09
N SER A 101 10.74 20.95 22.30
CA SER A 101 11.23 19.63 22.69
C SER A 101 10.58 18.52 21.83
N GLY A 102 11.28 17.39 21.67
CA GLY A 102 10.70 16.20 21.05
C GLY A 102 9.40 15.76 21.74
N GLY A 103 8.38 15.44 20.95
CA GLY A 103 7.04 15.07 21.43
C GLY A 103 6.16 16.24 21.93
N SER A 104 6.58 17.50 21.78
CA SER A 104 5.81 18.67 22.24
C SER A 104 4.59 18.98 21.37
N ASP A 105 3.47 19.36 22.00
CA ASP A 105 2.22 19.80 21.36
C ASP A 105 2.20 21.31 21.00
N TRP A 106 3.35 21.98 21.15
CA TRP A 106 3.48 23.42 20.90
C TRP A 106 3.70 23.74 19.42
N ASP A 107 2.61 24.05 18.73
CA ASP A 107 2.65 24.67 17.41
C ASP A 107 2.82 26.21 17.55
N LEU A 108 4.02 26.73 17.27
CA LEU A 108 4.26 28.18 17.29
C LEU A 108 3.78 28.88 16.03
N VAL A 109 3.63 28.16 14.90
CA VAL A 109 3.14 28.71 13.63
C VAL A 109 1.65 29.03 13.72
N GLU A 110 0.85 28.12 14.29
CA GLU A 110 -0.56 28.35 14.66
C GLU A 110 -0.71 29.70 15.38
N ARG A 111 0.14 29.94 16.39
CA ARG A 111 0.03 31.14 17.23
C ARG A 111 0.43 32.42 16.53
N ILE A 112 1.53 32.40 15.77
CA ILE A 112 1.95 33.57 14.98
C ILE A 112 0.88 33.93 13.93
N VAL A 113 0.28 32.93 13.28
CA VAL A 113 -0.84 33.13 12.35
C VAL A 113 -2.10 33.64 13.07
N ALA A 114 -2.46 33.06 14.24
CA ALA A 114 -3.60 33.50 15.05
C ALA A 114 -3.45 34.94 15.59
N MET A 115 -2.22 35.40 15.79
CA MET A 115 -1.89 36.80 16.10
C MET A 115 -2.00 37.75 14.88
N GLY A 116 -2.39 37.24 13.71
CA GLY A 116 -2.48 37.99 12.46
C GLY A 116 -1.13 38.25 11.79
N ARG A 117 -0.06 37.55 12.21
CA ARG A 117 1.31 37.77 11.70
C ARG A 117 1.78 36.75 10.66
N ARG A 118 0.86 36.36 9.77
CA ARG A 118 1.16 35.47 8.64
C ARG A 118 2.13 36.10 7.63
N ASP A 119 2.17 37.43 7.55
CA ASP A 119 3.10 38.22 6.73
C ASP A 119 4.58 37.88 6.97
N LEU A 120 4.94 37.48 8.19
CA LEU A 120 6.34 37.16 8.51
C LEU A 120 6.85 35.93 7.75
N PHE A 121 5.97 34.98 7.39
CA PHE A 121 6.39 33.76 6.70
C PHE A 121 6.68 33.97 5.21
N ASP A 122 6.35 35.14 4.64
CA ASP A 122 6.73 35.51 3.27
C ASP A 122 8.20 35.98 3.19
N GLY A 123 8.86 36.19 4.33
CA GLY A 123 10.31 36.32 4.43
C GLY A 123 11.04 34.96 4.53
N PRO A 124 12.39 34.97 4.58
CA PRO A 124 13.22 33.77 4.72
C PRO A 124 13.22 33.27 6.17
N VAL A 125 12.05 32.89 6.65
CA VAL A 125 11.80 32.27 7.95
C VAL A 125 11.90 30.76 7.81
N TRP A 126 12.42 30.10 8.84
CA TRP A 126 12.57 28.65 8.88
C TRP A 126 12.14 28.08 10.24
N GLN A 127 11.70 26.82 10.28
CA GLN A 127 11.31 26.12 11.50
C GLN A 127 12.51 25.36 12.07
N ALA A 128 12.95 25.68 13.29
CA ALA A 128 13.93 24.85 13.99
C ALA A 128 13.23 23.63 14.61
N VAL A 129 13.90 22.46 14.63
CA VAL A 129 13.36 21.22 15.24
C VAL A 129 14.44 20.45 16.01
N HIS A 130 14.03 19.81 17.11
CA HIS A 130 14.89 18.93 17.92
C HIS A 130 14.44 17.46 17.78
N ASN A 131 14.60 16.92 16.58
CA ASN A 131 14.11 15.59 16.17
C ASN A 131 15.02 14.44 16.59
N TYR A 132 15.37 14.35 17.88
CA TYR A 132 16.21 13.28 18.40
C TYR A 132 15.54 11.90 18.21
N PRO A 133 16.18 10.92 17.55
CA PRO A 133 15.67 9.55 17.43
C PRO A 133 15.68 8.78 18.76
N ARG A 134 16.32 9.33 19.80
CA ARG A 134 16.63 8.65 21.05
C ARG A 134 17.44 7.38 20.80
N ASN A 135 17.01 6.26 21.38
CA ASN A 135 17.50 4.91 21.07
C ASN A 135 16.54 4.12 20.15
N ARG A 136 15.59 4.79 19.49
CA ARG A 136 14.61 4.22 18.54
C ARG A 136 15.19 4.25 17.10
N PRO A 137 14.72 3.42 16.15
CA PRO A 137 15.22 3.43 14.77
C PRO A 137 14.71 4.66 13.98
N LEU A 138 15.33 4.94 12.83
CA LEU A 138 15.05 6.14 12.02
C LEU A 138 13.64 6.16 11.41
N ASP A 139 13.00 5.01 11.26
CA ASP A 139 11.61 4.81 10.80
C ASP A 139 10.56 4.84 11.92
N TYR A 140 10.94 5.06 13.18
CA TYR A 140 9.99 5.19 14.29
C TYR A 140 8.99 6.36 14.04
N PRO A 141 7.66 6.18 14.25
CA PRO A 141 6.97 5.07 14.93
C PRO A 141 6.52 3.92 14.02
N PHE A 142 6.91 3.90 12.75
CA PHE A 142 6.46 2.92 11.75
C PHE A 142 7.23 1.59 11.79
N ASP A 143 8.33 1.50 12.55
CA ASP A 143 9.12 0.28 12.66
C ASP A 143 8.30 -0.91 13.18
N ILE A 144 8.60 -2.11 12.67
CA ILE A 144 7.86 -3.34 12.99
C ILE A 144 7.89 -3.69 14.49
N GLY A 145 8.86 -3.16 15.24
CA GLY A 145 8.95 -3.30 16.69
C GLY A 145 7.95 -2.45 17.45
N ASN A 146 7.69 -1.23 16.97
CA ASN A 146 6.64 -0.39 17.52
C ASN A 146 5.26 -0.87 17.04
N GLN A 147 5.09 -1.15 15.75
CA GLN A 147 3.79 -1.52 15.17
C GLN A 147 3.30 -2.91 15.61
N GLU A 148 4.12 -3.96 15.41
CA GLU A 148 3.72 -5.36 15.60
C GLU A 148 4.34 -6.01 16.85
N GLY A 149 5.26 -5.33 17.53
CA GLY A 149 5.98 -5.90 18.67
C GLY A 149 7.00 -6.99 18.30
N ALA A 150 7.44 -7.03 17.03
CA ALA A 150 8.23 -8.13 16.49
C ALA A 150 9.54 -8.38 17.28
N ALA A 151 9.78 -9.65 17.59
CA ALA A 151 10.88 -10.09 18.44
C ALA A 151 12.27 -9.89 17.81
N TYR A 152 13.25 -9.48 18.63
CA TYR A 152 14.66 -9.59 18.25
C TYR A 152 15.12 -11.06 18.26
N THR A 153 16.06 -11.38 17.37
CA THR A 153 16.73 -12.69 17.31
C THR A 153 17.87 -12.78 18.32
N GLU A 154 18.20 -13.99 18.80
CA GLU A 154 19.38 -14.23 19.65
C GLU A 154 20.66 -13.71 18.99
N ARG A 155 20.81 -13.85 17.66
CA ARG A 155 21.95 -13.33 16.90
C ARG A 155 22.08 -11.80 17.03
N PHE A 156 20.99 -11.07 16.87
CA PHE A 156 21.01 -9.60 17.02
C PHE A 156 21.28 -9.21 18.48
N TYR A 157 20.60 -9.85 19.43
CA TYR A 157 20.77 -9.58 20.85
C TYR A 157 22.23 -9.78 21.31
N ARG A 158 22.87 -10.88 20.89
CA ARG A 158 24.29 -11.16 21.17
C ARG A 158 25.22 -10.15 20.52
N ALA A 159 25.04 -9.86 19.23
CA ALA A 159 25.88 -8.89 18.52
C ALA A 159 25.96 -7.55 19.26
N ILE A 160 24.82 -7.04 19.77
CA ILE A 160 24.75 -5.79 20.54
C ILE A 160 25.21 -5.97 22.01
N ALA A 161 25.02 -7.15 22.61
CA ALA A 161 25.46 -7.44 23.98
C ALA A 161 26.98 -7.60 24.11
N ASP A 162 27.64 -8.07 23.04
CA ASP A 162 29.07 -8.38 23.00
C ASP A 162 29.93 -7.14 22.63
N GLU A 163 29.30 -5.97 22.37
CA GLU A 163 30.00 -4.71 22.08
C GLU A 163 30.77 -4.17 23.30
N ALA A 164 32.10 -4.13 23.19
CA ALA A 164 32.99 -3.73 24.28
C ALA A 164 33.22 -2.20 24.34
N TRP A 165 32.33 -1.46 25.00
CA TRP A 165 32.47 0.00 25.20
C TRP A 165 32.36 0.49 26.66
N GLY A 166 32.31 -0.43 27.63
CA GLY A 166 32.33 -0.13 29.06
C GLY A 166 30.96 -0.12 29.75
N GLU A 167 29.86 -0.22 28.99
CA GLU A 167 28.49 -0.30 29.50
C GLU A 167 27.72 -1.47 28.84
N ASN A 168 26.65 -1.94 29.48
CA ASN A 168 25.78 -2.99 28.94
C ASN A 168 24.66 -2.35 28.11
N ALA A 169 24.65 -2.59 26.80
CA ALA A 169 23.67 -2.05 25.85
C ALA A 169 22.21 -2.43 26.19
N TRP A 170 21.98 -3.57 26.83
CA TRP A 170 20.65 -4.01 27.25
C TRP A 170 20.27 -3.58 28.67
N ARG A 171 21.14 -2.82 29.36
CA ARG A 171 20.99 -2.43 30.79
C ARG A 171 20.64 -3.61 31.72
N GLY A 172 21.11 -4.82 31.38
CA GLY A 172 20.83 -6.06 32.11
C GLY A 172 19.47 -6.73 31.80
N ARG A 173 18.64 -6.18 30.90
CA ARG A 173 17.42 -6.81 30.41
C ARG A 173 17.78 -8.04 29.56
N THR A 174 17.12 -9.19 29.78
CA THR A 174 17.36 -10.37 28.94
C THR A 174 16.63 -10.26 27.59
N LEU A 175 17.00 -11.07 26.59
CA LEU A 175 16.27 -11.14 25.33
C LEU A 175 14.77 -11.43 25.55
N GLN A 176 14.45 -12.32 26.49
CA GLN A 176 13.07 -12.65 26.82
C GLN A 176 12.33 -11.42 27.38
N ASP A 177 12.99 -10.59 28.19
CA ASP A 177 12.39 -9.38 28.74
C ASP A 177 12.17 -8.31 27.68
N VAL A 178 13.15 -8.08 26.81
CA VAL A 178 13.04 -7.12 25.70
C VAL A 178 11.94 -7.54 24.73
N ASN A 179 11.90 -8.81 24.33
CA ASN A 179 10.85 -9.31 23.42
C ASN A 179 9.46 -9.29 24.08
N ARG A 180 9.36 -9.53 25.39
CA ARG A 180 8.10 -9.35 26.14
C ARG A 180 7.67 -7.88 26.18
N LEU A 181 8.61 -6.94 26.35
CA LEU A 181 8.31 -5.50 26.30
C LEU A 181 7.87 -5.05 24.92
N ARG A 182 8.50 -5.54 23.85
CA ARG A 182 8.11 -5.26 22.46
C ARG A 182 6.70 -5.73 22.15
N LEU A 183 6.37 -6.99 22.48
CA LEU A 183 5.03 -7.54 22.27
C LEU A 183 3.95 -6.85 23.15
N SER A 184 4.22 -6.62 24.44
CA SER A 184 3.23 -6.04 25.36
C SER A 184 3.07 -4.52 25.25
N ARG A 185 3.97 -3.85 24.53
CA ARG A 185 3.94 -2.40 24.24
C ARG A 185 4.08 -2.14 22.74
N SER A 186 3.54 -3.02 21.92
CA SER A 186 3.25 -2.71 20.51
C SER A 186 2.14 -1.67 20.46
N ASN A 187 2.14 -0.84 19.42
CA ASN A 187 1.18 0.22 19.17
C ASN A 187 0.77 0.18 17.68
N PRO A 188 -0.06 -0.80 17.27
CA PRO A 188 -0.47 -0.95 15.87
C PRO A 188 -1.26 0.27 15.40
N GLY A 189 -0.90 0.80 14.23
CA GLY A 189 -1.51 2.01 13.67
C GLY A 189 -0.97 3.31 14.27
N ALA A 190 0.15 3.28 15.02
CA ALA A 190 0.79 4.50 15.53
C ALA A 190 1.25 5.42 14.38
N THR A 191 0.96 6.72 14.52
CA THR A 191 1.30 7.77 13.54
C THR A 191 2.14 8.87 14.17
N LEU A 192 2.80 9.68 13.33
CA LEU A 192 3.54 10.86 13.80
C LEU A 192 2.66 11.91 14.50
N ALA A 193 1.36 11.96 14.22
CA ALA A 193 0.42 12.82 14.95
C ALA A 193 0.19 12.36 16.42
N GLN A 194 0.62 11.14 16.77
CA GLN A 194 0.48 10.55 18.11
C GLN A 194 1.82 10.40 18.84
N ASP A 195 2.92 10.08 18.13
CA ASP A 195 4.28 10.09 18.67
C ASP A 195 5.27 10.59 17.60
N HIS A 196 5.68 11.85 17.74
CA HIS A 196 6.74 12.51 16.98
C HIS A 196 8.02 12.75 17.80
N ASP A 197 8.24 12.08 18.94
CA ASP A 197 9.53 12.11 19.65
C ASP A 197 10.52 11.15 18.96
N CYS A 198 10.90 11.49 17.73
CA CYS A 198 11.71 10.66 16.85
C CYS A 198 12.42 11.46 15.74
N TRP A 199 13.20 10.75 14.91
CA TRP A 199 13.85 11.30 13.71
C TRP A 199 12.86 12.01 12.78
N LEU A 200 11.69 11.44 12.56
CA LEU A 200 10.70 11.91 11.58
C LEU A 200 9.86 13.11 12.04
N ALA A 201 10.18 13.72 13.18
CA ALA A 201 9.45 14.88 13.71
C ALA A 201 9.35 16.06 12.72
N TYR A 202 10.33 16.20 11.81
CA TYR A 202 10.29 17.22 10.75
C TYR A 202 9.03 17.11 9.87
N SER A 203 8.52 15.90 9.62
CA SER A 203 7.29 15.69 8.84
C SER A 203 6.01 16.02 9.62
N TYR A 204 6.04 15.92 10.95
CA TYR A 204 4.95 16.43 11.81
C TYR A 204 4.91 17.96 11.76
N PHE A 205 6.05 18.63 11.98
CA PHE A 205 6.11 20.10 11.92
C PHE A 205 5.79 20.64 10.53
N ASP A 206 6.18 19.96 9.45
CA ASP A 206 5.78 20.32 8.09
C ASP A 206 4.27 20.19 7.85
N ALA A 207 3.62 19.14 8.39
CA ALA A 207 2.17 19.01 8.31
C ALA A 207 1.45 20.17 9.02
N CYS A 208 1.95 20.60 10.19
CA CYS A 208 1.47 21.81 10.89
C CYS A 208 1.70 23.08 10.05
N ASN A 209 2.91 23.25 9.49
CA ASN A 209 3.24 24.39 8.62
C ASN A 209 2.26 24.48 7.43
N ARG A 210 2.05 23.37 6.72
CA ARG A 210 1.11 23.30 5.59
C ARG A 210 -0.33 23.56 6.01
N ALA A 211 -0.77 23.12 7.19
CA ALA A 211 -2.12 23.38 7.69
C ALA A 211 -2.41 24.88 7.89
N HIS A 212 -1.44 25.66 8.39
CA HIS A 212 -1.63 27.10 8.65
C HIS A 212 -1.22 28.01 7.48
N LEU A 213 -0.18 27.63 6.74
CA LEU A 213 0.45 28.45 5.70
C LEU A 213 0.05 28.04 4.27
N GLY A 214 -0.52 26.85 4.07
CA GLY A 214 -0.83 26.28 2.75
C GLY A 214 0.39 25.79 1.97
N ARG A 215 1.60 25.96 2.50
CA ARG A 215 2.87 25.54 1.92
C ARG A 215 3.87 25.14 3.01
N SER A 216 4.90 24.41 2.62
CA SER A 216 6.06 24.16 3.48
C SER A 216 6.90 25.43 3.66
N ILE A 217 7.67 25.45 4.74
CA ILE A 217 8.79 26.38 4.96
C ILE A 217 10.04 25.54 5.27
N PRO A 218 11.26 26.06 5.07
CA PRO A 218 12.47 25.31 5.41
C PRO A 218 12.47 24.89 6.88
N ILE A 219 12.76 23.63 7.14
CA ILE A 219 12.89 23.00 8.44
C ILE A 219 14.33 22.59 8.61
N LEU A 220 14.98 23.05 9.68
CA LEU A 220 16.37 22.73 9.99
C LEU A 220 16.46 22.17 11.40
N SER A 221 17.11 21.02 11.58
CA SER A 221 17.46 20.57 12.92
C SER A 221 18.66 21.35 13.42
N THR A 222 18.46 22.13 14.49
CA THR A 222 19.53 22.85 15.20
C THR A 222 20.30 21.93 16.14
N GLU A 223 19.69 20.83 16.58
CA GLU A 223 20.33 19.68 17.23
C GLU A 223 19.54 18.39 16.98
N THR A 224 20.24 17.31 16.62
CA THR A 224 19.64 15.98 16.33
C THR A 224 20.69 14.85 16.32
N GLY A 225 20.28 13.61 16.05
CA GLY A 225 21.13 12.44 15.96
C GLY A 225 21.11 11.56 17.20
N TYR A 226 21.91 10.49 17.18
CA TYR A 226 21.97 9.52 18.27
C TYR A 226 22.97 9.95 19.35
N ILE A 227 22.66 9.71 20.63
CA ILE A 227 23.58 9.99 21.73
C ILE A 227 24.05 8.68 22.37
N VAL A 228 25.37 8.46 22.45
CA VAL A 228 25.93 7.25 23.06
C VAL A 228 25.50 7.12 24.53
N GLY A 229 24.94 5.97 24.87
CA GLY A 229 24.40 5.61 26.19
C GLY A 229 22.93 5.92 26.41
N GLU A 230 22.25 6.62 25.48
CA GLU A 230 20.82 6.90 25.58
C GLU A 230 19.99 5.61 25.57
N ASP A 231 19.00 5.52 26.47
CA ASP A 231 18.17 4.33 26.73
C ASP A 231 16.77 4.73 27.21
N THR A 232 16.10 5.62 26.47
CA THR A 232 14.79 6.14 26.89
C THR A 232 13.66 5.13 26.69
N ASP A 233 13.76 4.27 25.68
CA ASP A 233 12.77 3.24 25.38
C ASP A 233 13.36 1.83 25.57
N PRO A 234 12.91 1.05 26.58
CA PRO A 234 13.48 -0.26 26.90
C PRO A 234 13.09 -1.36 25.90
N ARG A 235 12.31 -1.06 24.86
CA ARG A 235 12.03 -1.95 23.70
C ARG A 235 13.19 -2.02 22.71
N TYR A 236 14.17 -1.12 22.83
CA TYR A 236 15.34 -1.00 21.97
C TYR A 236 16.62 -1.11 22.82
N PRO A 237 17.77 -1.46 22.24
CA PRO A 237 19.04 -1.37 22.96
C PRO A 237 19.37 0.08 23.30
N ALA A 238 20.19 0.30 24.32
CA ALA A 238 20.84 1.57 24.54
C ALA A 238 21.81 1.85 23.38
N THR A 239 21.92 3.11 22.97
CA THR A 239 22.78 3.52 21.85
C THR A 239 24.26 3.26 22.16
N THR A 240 24.83 2.22 21.57
CA THR A 240 26.27 1.93 21.65
C THR A 240 27.08 2.79 20.67
N PRO A 241 28.43 2.82 20.73
CA PRO A 241 29.25 3.51 19.73
C PRO A 241 29.07 2.99 18.29
N ASP A 242 28.85 1.69 18.10
CA ASP A 242 28.65 1.11 16.77
C ASP A 242 27.21 1.29 16.27
N LEU A 243 26.20 1.25 17.16
CA LEU A 243 24.83 1.66 16.82
C LEU A 243 24.75 3.16 16.49
N HIS A 244 25.40 4.02 17.28
CA HIS A 244 25.55 5.45 16.99
C HIS A 244 26.16 5.65 15.61
N MET A 245 27.26 4.96 15.30
CA MET A 245 27.89 5.02 13.97
C MET A 245 26.91 4.57 12.88
N ALA A 246 26.30 3.38 13.02
CA ALA A 246 25.46 2.80 11.98
C ALA A 246 24.23 3.66 11.68
N GLN A 247 23.52 4.13 12.72
CA GLN A 247 22.30 4.92 12.55
C GLN A 247 22.61 6.36 12.14
N THR A 248 23.62 7.02 12.72
CA THR A 248 24.00 8.39 12.33
C THR A 248 24.55 8.45 10.91
N LEU A 249 25.31 7.44 10.47
CA LEU A 249 25.76 7.33 9.08
C LEU A 249 24.57 7.21 8.13
N GLU A 250 23.55 6.42 8.50
CA GLU A 250 22.36 6.27 7.67
C GLU A 250 21.49 7.54 7.66
N ALA A 251 21.38 8.27 8.77
CA ALA A 251 20.78 9.61 8.81
C ALA A 251 21.52 10.61 7.90
N CYS A 252 22.86 10.56 7.87
CA CYS A 252 23.64 11.35 6.90
C CYS A 252 23.37 10.94 5.44
N ARG A 253 23.13 9.65 5.17
CA ARG A 253 22.75 9.17 3.82
C ARG A 253 21.34 9.57 3.42
N ILE A 254 20.39 9.63 4.36
CA ILE A 254 19.06 10.21 4.15
C ILE A 254 19.20 11.67 3.69
N MET A 255 20.04 12.46 4.38
CA MET A 255 20.30 13.86 4.03
C MET A 255 21.09 14.06 2.72
N MET A 256 21.95 13.12 2.34
CA MET A 256 22.67 13.15 1.05
C MET A 256 21.85 12.63 -0.13
N GLY A 257 20.69 12.01 0.09
CA GLY A 257 19.94 11.30 -0.96
C GLY A 257 20.64 10.02 -1.44
N THR A 258 21.36 9.33 -0.55
CA THR A 258 22.12 8.11 -0.87
C THR A 258 21.73 6.90 -0.02
N SER A 259 20.73 7.03 0.86
CA SER A 259 20.22 5.87 1.61
C SER A 259 19.60 4.84 0.65
N ARG A 260 19.75 3.57 1.03
CA ARG A 260 19.08 2.41 0.39
C ARG A 260 18.18 1.67 1.37
N ARG A 261 17.91 2.26 2.53
CA ARG A 261 17.17 1.66 3.65
C ARG A 261 15.97 2.50 4.08
N TYR A 262 16.08 3.80 3.89
CA TYR A 262 15.10 4.80 4.29
C TYR A 262 14.92 5.79 3.15
N ASP A 263 13.76 6.43 3.12
CA ASP A 263 13.47 7.49 2.17
C ASP A 263 14.47 8.65 2.32
N HIS A 264 14.69 9.38 1.23
CA HIS A 264 15.55 10.55 1.24
C HIS A 264 14.88 11.68 2.02
N ALA A 265 15.67 12.61 2.54
CA ALA A 265 15.10 13.79 3.17
C ALA A 265 14.22 14.56 2.15
N PRO A 266 13.00 14.98 2.53
CA PRO A 266 12.18 15.86 1.69
C PRO A 266 12.73 17.27 1.72
N ASP A 267 12.51 18.08 0.68
CA ASP A 267 13.25 19.33 0.46
C ASP A 267 12.88 20.48 1.40
N TYR A 268 11.71 20.42 2.02
CA TYR A 268 11.43 21.24 3.19
C TYR A 268 12.34 20.91 4.37
N TYR A 269 12.83 19.67 4.54
CA TYR A 269 13.81 19.32 5.57
C TYR A 269 15.23 19.62 5.08
N PHE A 270 15.63 20.89 5.25
CA PHE A 270 16.79 21.49 4.62
C PHE A 270 18.14 21.05 5.22
N CYS A 271 18.26 21.01 6.55
CA CYS A 271 19.55 20.74 7.21
C CYS A 271 19.40 19.95 8.51
N SER A 272 20.43 19.18 8.86
CA SER A 272 20.54 18.45 10.13
C SER A 272 21.88 18.73 10.80
N ALA A 273 21.87 19.49 11.90
CA ALA A 273 23.04 19.65 12.77
C ALA A 273 23.14 18.47 13.74
N PHE A 274 24.01 17.50 13.44
CA PHE A 274 24.21 16.33 14.29
C PHE A 274 24.98 16.66 15.58
N TRP A 275 24.37 16.31 16.71
CA TRP A 275 24.91 16.47 18.05
C TRP A 275 25.88 15.31 18.37
N LEU A 276 27.11 15.55 18.82
CA LEU A 276 27.84 16.81 18.95
C LEU A 276 29.25 16.61 18.40
N MET A 277 29.71 17.45 17.47
CA MET A 277 31.04 17.29 16.87
C MET A 277 32.17 17.25 17.92
N ALA A 278 32.22 18.24 18.82
CA ALA A 278 33.14 18.26 19.96
C ALA A 278 32.64 19.19 21.07
N ASN A 279 33.18 19.04 22.28
CA ASN A 279 32.90 19.91 23.42
C ASN A 279 34.20 20.56 23.96
N ARG A 280 35.03 19.83 24.74
CA ARG A 280 36.30 20.39 25.26
C ARG A 280 37.28 20.78 24.15
N GLN A 281 37.34 20.01 23.06
CA GLN A 281 38.24 20.33 21.93
C GLN A 281 37.85 21.62 21.19
N LEU A 282 36.61 22.11 21.35
CA LEU A 282 36.14 23.42 20.91
C LEU A 282 36.03 24.40 22.09
N GLY A 283 37.00 24.36 23.01
CA GLY A 283 37.17 25.36 24.07
C GLY A 283 36.09 25.40 25.17
N SER A 284 35.13 24.47 25.19
CA SER A 284 34.14 24.40 26.26
C SER A 284 34.80 24.04 27.60
N SER A 285 34.59 24.89 28.61
CA SER A 285 35.04 24.64 29.98
C SER A 285 34.05 23.79 30.80
N SER A 286 32.97 23.31 30.18
CA SER A 286 31.96 22.47 30.84
C SER A 286 32.05 21.04 30.34
N ASP A 287 32.00 20.09 31.26
CA ASP A 287 32.09 18.65 30.95
C ASP A 287 30.73 18.02 30.63
N TRP A 288 29.61 18.76 30.76
CA TRP A 288 28.25 18.20 30.68
C TRP A 288 27.96 17.42 29.39
N TRP A 289 28.47 17.88 28.25
CA TRP A 289 28.26 17.24 26.94
C TRP A 289 29.49 16.51 26.41
N GLU A 290 30.57 16.41 27.19
CA GLU A 290 31.79 15.69 26.78
C GLU A 290 31.51 14.19 26.55
N GLY A 291 30.49 13.64 27.24
CA GLY A 291 30.01 12.29 26.98
C GLY A 291 29.39 12.07 25.60
N GLN A 292 28.96 13.15 24.94
CA GLN A 292 28.18 13.14 23.70
C GLN A 292 29.01 13.61 22.48
N ALA A 293 30.19 14.19 22.76
CA ALA A 293 31.13 14.68 21.76
C ALA A 293 31.71 13.56 20.89
N TRP A 294 31.69 13.71 19.55
CA TRP A 294 32.28 12.76 18.62
C TRP A 294 33.81 12.76 18.69
N TYR A 295 34.41 13.93 18.84
CA TYR A 295 35.83 14.10 19.13
C TYR A 295 36.04 14.32 20.64
N SER A 296 36.68 13.36 21.30
CA SER A 296 37.00 13.40 22.72
C SER A 296 38.02 12.31 23.09
N ASP A 297 38.92 12.63 24.01
CA ASP A 297 39.91 11.69 24.55
C ASP A 297 39.28 10.52 25.33
N ARG A 298 37.96 10.59 25.61
CA ARG A 298 37.22 9.46 26.20
C ARG A 298 37.09 8.25 25.26
N TRP A 299 37.25 8.45 23.96
CA TRP A 299 37.07 7.41 22.94
C TRP A 299 38.41 6.79 22.51
N SER A 300 38.36 5.50 22.15
CA SER A 300 39.55 4.79 21.65
C SER A 300 40.07 5.41 20.36
N GLY A 301 41.24 6.06 20.43
CA GLY A 301 41.80 6.83 19.32
C GLY A 301 41.23 8.25 19.15
N GLY A 302 40.64 8.83 20.20
CA GLY A 302 40.25 10.25 20.29
C GLY A 302 38.95 10.63 19.58
N ALA A 303 38.24 9.67 18.97
CA ALA A 303 36.98 9.93 18.28
C ALA A 303 36.05 8.70 18.23
N LEU A 304 34.74 8.93 18.11
CA LEU A 304 33.73 7.91 17.84
C LEU A 304 33.91 7.28 16.44
N PRO A 305 33.47 6.01 16.23
CA PRO A 305 33.60 5.33 14.94
C PRO A 305 32.95 6.07 13.76
N ILE A 306 31.88 6.84 14.01
CA ILE A 306 31.20 7.71 13.03
C ILE A 306 32.17 8.64 12.28
N VAL A 307 33.22 9.15 12.95
CA VAL A 307 34.17 10.07 12.34
C VAL A 307 34.98 9.38 11.23
N ARG A 308 35.33 8.10 11.42
CA ARG A 308 36.03 7.31 10.40
C ARG A 308 35.06 6.87 9.30
N ALA A 309 33.85 6.46 9.67
CA ALA A 309 32.80 6.08 8.72
C ALA A 309 32.44 7.24 7.79
N LEU A 310 32.14 8.43 8.32
CA LEU A 310 31.85 9.61 7.51
C LEU A 310 33.05 10.08 6.69
N ARG A 311 34.30 9.87 7.11
CA ARG A 311 35.47 10.15 6.24
C ARG A 311 35.56 9.20 5.05
N ALA A 312 35.19 7.92 5.23
CA ALA A 312 35.20 6.90 4.18
C ALA A 312 33.95 6.96 3.27
N GLU A 313 32.82 7.45 3.77
CA GLU A 313 31.56 7.53 3.03
C GLU A 313 31.69 8.41 1.77
N PRO A 314 31.29 7.94 0.58
CA PRO A 314 31.24 8.78 -0.62
C PRO A 314 30.30 9.98 -0.40
N LYS A 315 30.79 11.21 -0.62
CA LYS A 315 29.96 12.41 -0.53
C LYS A 315 29.18 12.59 -1.83
N ALA A 316 27.87 12.71 -1.70
CA ALA A 316 27.01 13.20 -2.76
C ALA A 316 26.45 14.56 -2.34
N ALA A 317 26.45 15.52 -3.27
CA ALA A 317 25.62 16.70 -3.11
C ALA A 317 24.15 16.25 -3.25
N ARG A 318 23.35 16.53 -2.22
CA ARG A 318 21.91 16.32 -2.27
C ARG A 318 21.33 17.08 -3.47
N ARG A 319 20.49 16.42 -4.25
CA ARG A 319 19.66 17.07 -5.26
C ARG A 319 18.39 17.55 -4.59
N TRP A 320 18.10 18.83 -4.72
CA TRP A 320 16.87 19.44 -4.22
C TRP A 320 15.76 19.22 -5.25
N HIS A 321 14.62 18.68 -4.82
CA HIS A 321 13.36 18.82 -5.55
C HIS A 321 12.75 20.14 -5.06
N ASP A 322 12.98 21.20 -5.82
CA ASP A 322 12.44 22.53 -5.54
C ASP A 322 10.90 22.47 -5.60
N PRO A 323 10.13 22.78 -4.55
CA PRO A 323 8.66 22.72 -4.57
C PRO A 323 7.97 23.81 -5.40
N GLU A 324 8.70 24.82 -5.88
CA GLU A 324 8.21 25.73 -6.93
C GLU A 324 8.54 25.19 -8.35
N ALA A 325 9.42 24.19 -8.44
CA ALA A 325 9.67 23.36 -9.62
C ALA A 325 9.04 21.95 -9.56
N GLU A 326 8.46 21.54 -8.42
CA GLU A 326 7.31 20.65 -8.38
C GLU A 326 6.25 21.39 -9.17
N ALA A 327 6.07 21.01 -10.44
CA ALA A 327 5.18 21.70 -11.34
C ALA A 327 3.83 21.93 -10.65
N MET A 328 3.33 23.18 -10.61
CA MET A 328 2.01 23.41 -10.02
C MET A 328 0.96 22.78 -10.93
N ILE A 329 0.43 21.65 -10.49
CA ILE A 329 -0.31 20.73 -11.35
C ILE A 329 -1.72 21.25 -11.48
N THR A 330 -2.06 21.70 -12.69
CA THR A 330 -3.46 22.02 -13.01
C THR A 330 -4.17 20.73 -13.39
N LEU A 331 -4.88 20.16 -12.43
CA LEU A 331 -5.78 19.04 -12.68
C LEU A 331 -7.04 19.58 -13.36
N ARG A 332 -7.35 19.09 -14.55
CA ARG A 332 -8.54 19.48 -15.33
C ARG A 332 -9.22 18.24 -15.88
N GLY A 333 -10.49 18.35 -16.26
CA GLY A 333 -11.23 17.20 -16.74
C GLY A 333 -12.58 17.56 -17.33
N THR A 334 -13.12 16.65 -18.14
CA THR A 334 -14.51 16.67 -18.59
C THR A 334 -15.28 15.57 -17.87
N VAL A 335 -16.50 15.87 -17.42
CA VAL A 335 -17.45 14.86 -16.92
C VAL A 335 -18.47 14.60 -18.03
N HIS A 336 -18.17 13.62 -18.87
CA HIS A 336 -19.09 13.17 -19.90
C HIS A 336 -20.37 12.64 -19.24
N HIS A 337 -21.53 12.99 -19.82
CA HIS A 337 -22.86 12.63 -19.30
C HIS A 337 -23.18 13.15 -17.87
N ALA A 338 -22.54 14.25 -17.42
CA ALA A 338 -22.71 14.86 -16.09
C ALA A 338 -24.17 15.03 -15.60
N GLY A 339 -25.09 15.43 -16.48
CA GLY A 339 -26.49 15.68 -16.12
C GLY A 339 -26.65 16.76 -15.04
N GLU A 340 -27.37 16.43 -13.96
CA GLU A 340 -27.53 17.32 -12.78
C GLU A 340 -26.32 17.31 -11.83
N MET A 341 -25.36 16.39 -12.02
CA MET A 341 -24.17 16.28 -11.16
C MET A 341 -23.16 17.36 -11.57
N ARG A 342 -22.99 18.39 -10.74
CA ARG A 342 -22.15 19.56 -11.09
C ARG A 342 -20.98 19.80 -10.15
N THR A 343 -20.71 18.93 -9.17
CA THR A 343 -19.67 19.17 -8.15
C THR A 343 -18.51 18.19 -8.31
N VAL A 344 -17.28 18.69 -8.21
CA VAL A 344 -16.04 17.90 -8.12
C VAL A 344 -15.34 18.26 -6.82
N VAL A 345 -14.87 17.26 -6.09
CA VAL A 345 -14.12 17.38 -4.82
C VAL A 345 -12.78 16.68 -5.00
N VAL A 346 -11.69 17.32 -4.58
CA VAL A 346 -10.33 16.78 -4.60
C VAL A 346 -9.86 16.62 -3.16
N GLU A 347 -9.51 15.40 -2.78
CA GLU A 347 -9.11 14.96 -1.44
C GLU A 347 -7.67 14.45 -1.45
N ARG A 348 -6.90 14.65 -0.38
CA ARG A 348 -5.57 14.06 -0.17
C ARG A 348 -5.58 13.30 1.15
N GLY A 349 -5.52 11.98 1.08
CA GLY A 349 -5.93 11.13 2.20
C GLY A 349 -7.40 11.39 2.55
N SER A 350 -7.69 11.66 3.83
CA SER A 350 -9.05 11.95 4.31
C SER A 350 -9.46 13.43 4.26
N ASN A 351 -8.58 14.32 3.78
CA ASN A 351 -8.79 15.76 3.83
C ASN A 351 -9.24 16.33 2.48
N GLU A 352 -10.34 17.07 2.45
CA GLU A 352 -10.76 17.86 1.28
C GLU A 352 -9.79 19.01 1.03
N VAL A 353 -9.12 19.00 -0.12
CA VAL A 353 -8.13 20.01 -0.56
C VAL A 353 -8.78 21.08 -1.41
N ARG A 354 -9.74 20.70 -2.29
CA ARG A 354 -10.50 21.65 -3.11
C ARG A 354 -11.88 21.12 -3.43
N ARG A 355 -12.82 22.04 -3.68
CA ARG A 355 -14.13 21.77 -4.24
C ARG A 355 -14.41 22.78 -5.35
N VAL A 356 -14.78 22.28 -6.52
CA VAL A 356 -15.08 23.09 -7.71
C VAL A 356 -16.40 22.65 -8.34
N ARG A 357 -16.99 23.51 -9.17
CA ARG A 357 -18.23 23.24 -9.89
C ARG A 357 -17.94 23.11 -11.38
N LEU A 358 -18.59 22.17 -12.05
CA LEU A 358 -18.54 22.03 -13.51
C LEU A 358 -19.03 23.32 -14.17
N ASP A 359 -18.32 23.74 -15.23
CA ASP A 359 -18.71 24.86 -16.08
C ASP A 359 -19.87 24.49 -17.03
N SER A 360 -20.16 25.32 -18.03
CA SER A 360 -21.23 25.07 -19.00
C SER A 360 -20.92 24.01 -20.07
N GLY A 361 -19.67 23.57 -20.19
CA GLY A 361 -19.22 22.48 -21.07
C GLY A 361 -18.98 21.17 -20.32
N ASP A 362 -19.46 21.07 -19.08
CA ASP A 362 -19.27 19.95 -18.15
C ASP A 362 -17.79 19.70 -17.79
N GLN A 363 -16.97 20.75 -17.83
CA GLN A 363 -15.54 20.70 -17.50
C GLN A 363 -15.25 21.24 -16.10
N TYR A 364 -14.16 20.77 -15.49
CA TYR A 364 -13.59 21.32 -14.27
C TYR A 364 -12.10 21.64 -14.41
N VAL A 365 -11.64 22.59 -13.59
CA VAL A 365 -10.23 22.95 -13.44
C VAL A 365 -9.93 23.19 -11.97
N VAL A 366 -8.89 22.54 -11.47
CA VAL A 366 -8.33 22.65 -10.12
C VAL A 366 -6.84 23.00 -10.27
N PRO A 367 -6.49 24.29 -10.25
CA PRO A 367 -5.09 24.73 -10.33
C PRO A 367 -4.37 24.56 -8.99
N GLU A 368 -3.04 24.72 -9.02
CA GLU A 368 -2.19 24.83 -7.81
C GLU A 368 -2.19 23.56 -6.92
N LEU A 369 -2.29 22.37 -7.51
CA LEU A 369 -2.05 21.12 -6.77
C LEU A 369 -0.55 20.79 -6.74
N LEU A 370 -0.06 20.40 -5.57
CA LEU A 370 1.29 19.84 -5.39
C LEU A 370 1.31 18.35 -5.78
N PRO A 371 2.47 17.79 -6.12
CA PRO A 371 2.65 16.36 -6.30
C PRO A 371 2.20 15.49 -5.12
N GLY A 372 1.78 14.26 -5.44
CA GLY A 372 1.29 13.25 -4.53
C GLY A 372 0.00 12.59 -5.02
N GLN A 373 -0.49 11.63 -4.24
CA GLN A 373 -1.72 10.92 -4.54
C GLN A 373 -2.95 11.67 -4.02
N TYR A 374 -3.94 11.85 -4.88
CA TYR A 374 -5.22 12.49 -4.59
C TYR A 374 -6.37 11.54 -4.94
N THR A 375 -7.51 11.71 -4.28
CA THR A 375 -8.80 11.13 -4.66
C THR A 375 -9.66 12.25 -5.23
N VAL A 376 -10.11 12.10 -6.47
CA VAL A 376 -11.02 13.05 -7.14
C VAL A 376 -12.40 12.42 -7.18
N ARG A 377 -13.39 13.09 -6.59
CA ARG A 377 -14.70 12.55 -6.29
C ARG A 377 -15.80 13.45 -6.85
N LEU A 378 -16.79 12.83 -7.47
CA LEU A 378 -18.06 13.44 -7.85
C LEU A 378 -19.07 13.12 -6.72
N PRO A 379 -19.19 13.94 -5.66
CA PRO A 379 -20.02 13.64 -4.49
C PRO A 379 -21.46 13.29 -4.84
N ASP A 380 -22.03 13.98 -5.84
CA ASP A 380 -23.41 13.83 -6.26
C ASP A 380 -23.63 12.52 -7.05
N ALA A 381 -22.60 12.02 -7.74
CA ALA A 381 -22.61 10.78 -8.53
C ALA A 381 -22.09 9.54 -7.78
N GLN A 382 -21.49 9.72 -6.59
CA GLN A 382 -20.76 8.69 -5.82
C GLN A 382 -19.57 8.03 -6.55
N VAL A 383 -19.09 8.61 -7.66
CA VAL A 383 -17.89 8.17 -8.38
C VAL A 383 -16.65 8.81 -7.75
N ALA A 384 -15.58 8.04 -7.59
CA ALA A 384 -14.27 8.53 -7.19
C ALA A 384 -13.15 7.81 -7.96
N GLN A 385 -12.11 8.53 -8.33
CA GLN A 385 -10.90 8.01 -8.95
C GLN A 385 -9.68 8.50 -8.19
N GLN A 386 -8.64 7.67 -8.08
CA GLN A 386 -7.34 8.12 -7.57
C GLN A 386 -6.47 8.63 -8.72
N VAL A 387 -5.76 9.73 -8.49
CA VAL A 387 -4.79 10.28 -9.42
C VAL A 387 -3.50 10.58 -8.66
N THR A 388 -2.39 10.03 -9.15
CA THR A 388 -1.04 10.39 -8.69
C THR A 388 -0.56 11.54 -9.55
N LEU A 389 -0.38 12.71 -8.94
CA LEU A 389 0.17 13.88 -9.61
C LEU A 389 1.69 13.89 -9.36
N SER A 390 2.50 13.94 -10.41
CA SER A 390 3.97 13.85 -10.33
C SER A 390 4.61 15.20 -10.67
N GLY A 391 5.73 15.54 -10.00
CA GLY A 391 6.36 16.89 -10.06
C GLY A 391 6.88 17.35 -11.42
N ASP A 392 6.87 16.46 -12.41
CA ASP A 392 7.16 16.69 -13.83
C ASP A 392 5.94 17.13 -14.67
N GLN A 393 4.72 17.08 -14.12
CA GLN A 393 3.46 17.33 -14.84
C GLN A 393 2.89 18.72 -14.56
N THR A 394 2.79 19.61 -15.57
CA THR A 394 2.16 20.95 -15.36
C THR A 394 0.64 20.94 -15.47
N ASN A 395 0.09 20.01 -16.24
CA ASN A 395 -1.35 19.82 -16.41
C ASN A 395 -1.62 18.32 -16.42
N VAL A 396 -2.58 17.87 -15.61
CA VAL A 396 -3.07 16.48 -15.64
C VAL A 396 -4.53 16.52 -16.08
N VAL A 397 -4.86 15.69 -17.06
CA VAL A 397 -6.26 15.49 -17.48
C VAL A 397 -6.78 14.26 -16.73
N LEU A 398 -7.93 14.42 -16.08
CA LEU A 398 -8.69 13.32 -15.47
C LEU A 398 -10.15 13.46 -15.88
N ASN A 399 -10.62 12.63 -16.81
CA ASN A 399 -11.99 12.64 -17.28
C ASN A 399 -12.84 11.61 -16.54
N PHE A 400 -14.12 11.91 -16.40
CA PHE A 400 -15.13 10.96 -15.96
C PHE A 400 -16.13 10.73 -17.09
N ASP A 401 -16.61 9.51 -17.25
CA ASP A 401 -17.80 9.25 -18.05
C ASP A 401 -18.91 8.64 -17.18
N LEU A 402 -20.08 9.25 -17.20
CA LEU A 402 -21.27 8.79 -16.50
C LEU A 402 -22.25 8.03 -17.43
N SER A 403 -21.85 7.67 -18.66
CA SER A 403 -22.64 6.78 -19.52
C SER A 403 -22.63 5.34 -19.00
N HIS A 404 -23.45 5.08 -17.99
CA HIS A 404 -23.98 3.76 -17.66
C HIS A 404 -22.99 2.58 -17.71
N GLU A 405 -21.92 2.67 -16.93
CA GLU A 405 -21.84 1.72 -15.83
C GLU A 405 -22.26 2.45 -14.56
N GLN A 406 -23.38 1.99 -13.97
CA GLN A 406 -23.55 2.22 -12.55
C GLN A 406 -22.32 1.61 -11.88
N ALA A 407 -21.75 2.29 -10.87
CA ALA A 407 -20.89 1.61 -9.91
C ALA A 407 -21.74 0.46 -9.34
N ALA A 408 -21.57 -0.73 -9.91
CA ALA A 408 -22.50 -1.82 -9.68
C ALA A 408 -22.33 -2.17 -8.23
N VAL A 409 -23.39 -2.00 -7.45
CA VAL A 409 -23.36 -2.38 -6.05
C VAL A 409 -23.01 -3.87 -6.05
N SER A 410 -21.80 -4.18 -5.60
CA SER A 410 -21.23 -5.52 -5.71
C SER A 410 -21.50 -6.23 -4.39
N ASN A 411 -22.78 -6.44 -4.08
CA ASN A 411 -23.25 -7.04 -2.83
C ASN A 411 -24.34 -8.11 -3.08
N SER A 412 -24.66 -8.44 -4.34
CA SER A 412 -25.54 -9.58 -4.63
C SER A 412 -24.82 -10.90 -4.33
N ALA A 413 -25.60 -11.94 -4.02
CA ALA A 413 -25.09 -13.26 -3.73
C ALA A 413 -25.89 -14.36 -4.44
N VAL A 414 -25.21 -15.43 -4.84
CA VAL A 414 -25.85 -16.67 -5.31
C VAL A 414 -25.46 -17.78 -4.35
N THR A 415 -26.42 -18.32 -3.62
CA THR A 415 -26.23 -19.43 -2.68
C THR A 415 -26.95 -20.68 -3.18
N GLY A 416 -26.59 -21.85 -2.66
CA GLY A 416 -27.28 -23.07 -3.02
C GLY A 416 -26.68 -24.32 -2.44
N THR A 417 -27.26 -25.45 -2.82
CA THR A 417 -26.76 -26.79 -2.49
C THR A 417 -26.55 -27.60 -3.77
N VAL A 418 -25.53 -28.46 -3.77
CA VAL A 418 -25.28 -29.46 -4.81
C VAL A 418 -25.55 -30.85 -4.24
N ARG A 419 -26.66 -31.48 -4.64
CA ARG A 419 -26.99 -32.86 -4.27
C ARG A 419 -25.90 -33.80 -4.78
N GLY A 420 -25.22 -34.48 -3.84
CA GLY A 420 -24.08 -35.36 -4.12
C GLY A 420 -22.77 -34.62 -4.46
N GLY A 421 -22.69 -33.33 -4.16
CA GLY A 421 -21.61 -32.47 -4.66
C GLY A 421 -20.51 -32.10 -3.67
N ALA A 422 -20.11 -32.97 -2.73
CA ALA A 422 -18.96 -32.70 -1.86
C ALA A 422 -17.69 -32.43 -2.70
N GLY A 423 -17.18 -31.20 -2.67
CA GLY A 423 -16.04 -30.78 -3.49
C GLY A 423 -16.35 -30.65 -5.00
N ALA A 424 -17.63 -30.62 -5.40
CA ALA A 424 -18.01 -30.41 -6.79
C ALA A 424 -17.70 -28.96 -7.23
N VAL A 425 -17.25 -28.81 -8.46
CA VAL A 425 -16.96 -27.50 -9.07
C VAL A 425 -18.27 -26.87 -9.51
N VAL A 426 -18.61 -25.72 -8.92
CA VAL A 426 -19.74 -24.89 -9.34
C VAL A 426 -19.19 -23.68 -10.09
N MET A 427 -19.70 -23.45 -11.29
CA MET A 427 -19.30 -22.35 -12.17
C MET A 427 -20.49 -21.42 -12.38
N LEU A 428 -20.32 -20.14 -12.09
CA LEU A 428 -21.30 -19.07 -12.29
C LEU A 428 -20.79 -18.16 -13.41
N LEU A 429 -21.63 -17.83 -14.39
CA LEU A 429 -21.27 -17.08 -15.58
C LEU A 429 -22.20 -15.88 -15.75
N ARG A 430 -21.66 -14.67 -15.93
CA ARG A 430 -22.44 -13.47 -16.29
C ARG A 430 -22.64 -13.43 -17.80
N ALA A 431 -23.88 -13.22 -18.24
CA ALA A 431 -24.26 -13.42 -19.63
C ALA A 431 -23.87 -12.28 -20.59
N SER A 432 -23.53 -11.09 -20.06
CA SER A 432 -23.19 -9.87 -20.84
C SER A 432 -21.79 -9.90 -21.45
N ASP A 433 -20.85 -10.48 -20.72
CA ASP A 433 -19.39 -10.38 -20.95
C ASP A 433 -18.70 -11.75 -20.86
N GLY A 434 -19.37 -12.75 -20.27
CA GLY A 434 -18.79 -14.08 -20.05
C GLY A 434 -17.83 -14.14 -18.86
N GLU A 435 -17.89 -13.19 -17.93
CA GLU A 435 -17.10 -13.27 -16.69
C GLU A 435 -17.56 -14.51 -15.89
N GLU A 436 -16.60 -15.33 -15.45
CA GLU A 436 -16.84 -16.61 -14.79
C GLU A 436 -16.27 -16.62 -13.36
N TRP A 437 -17.11 -16.99 -12.38
CA TRP A 437 -16.69 -17.28 -11.01
C TRP A 437 -16.74 -18.78 -10.78
N ILE A 438 -15.72 -19.31 -10.11
CA ILE A 438 -15.61 -20.73 -9.77
C ILE A 438 -15.56 -20.87 -8.26
N THR A 439 -16.33 -21.81 -7.72
CA THR A 439 -16.26 -22.19 -6.30
C THR A 439 -16.39 -23.71 -6.15
N LEU A 440 -15.96 -24.22 -5.00
CA LEU A 440 -16.19 -25.61 -4.62
C LEU A 440 -17.37 -25.68 -3.66
N ALA A 441 -18.31 -26.58 -3.94
CA ALA A 441 -19.31 -26.95 -2.95
C ALA A 441 -18.64 -27.64 -1.76
N ARG A 442 -19.08 -27.27 -0.56
CA ARG A 442 -18.61 -27.79 0.72
C ARG A 442 -18.94 -29.29 0.87
N GLU A 443 -18.44 -29.91 1.93
CA GLU A 443 -18.66 -31.33 2.18
C GLU A 443 -20.15 -31.68 2.31
N ASP A 444 -20.97 -30.79 2.87
CA ASP A 444 -22.44 -30.88 2.94
C ASP A 444 -23.17 -30.56 1.63
N GLY A 445 -22.44 -30.11 0.60
CA GLY A 445 -22.94 -29.67 -0.69
C GLY A 445 -23.26 -28.16 -0.77
N GLU A 446 -23.14 -27.38 0.30
CA GLU A 446 -23.42 -25.93 0.27
C GLU A 446 -22.38 -25.16 -0.55
N PHE A 447 -22.82 -24.15 -1.30
CA PHE A 447 -21.94 -23.19 -1.95
C PHE A 447 -22.48 -21.77 -1.88
N ARG A 448 -21.58 -20.79 -2.06
CA ARG A 448 -21.93 -19.39 -2.20
C ARG A 448 -20.98 -18.65 -3.15
N PHE A 449 -21.54 -17.75 -3.93
CA PHE A 449 -20.89 -16.62 -4.56
C PHE A 449 -21.39 -15.35 -3.86
N VAL A 450 -20.50 -14.40 -3.63
CA VAL A 450 -20.78 -13.12 -2.97
C VAL A 450 -20.17 -11.99 -3.77
N ASP A 451 -20.51 -10.76 -3.39
CA ASP A 451 -20.00 -9.53 -3.96
C ASP A 451 -20.23 -9.41 -5.48
N LEU A 452 -21.34 -9.99 -5.95
CA LEU A 452 -21.69 -10.03 -7.36
C LEU A 452 -22.32 -8.71 -7.83
N PRO A 453 -21.91 -8.18 -9.00
CA PRO A 453 -22.59 -7.09 -9.67
C PRO A 453 -24.06 -7.40 -10.04
N SER A 454 -24.82 -6.36 -10.37
CA SER A 454 -26.12 -6.53 -11.04
C SER A 454 -25.94 -7.15 -12.43
N GLY A 455 -26.84 -8.04 -12.84
CA GLY A 455 -26.74 -8.67 -14.15
C GLY A 455 -27.61 -9.92 -14.28
N LYS A 456 -27.52 -10.55 -15.45
CA LYS A 456 -28.15 -11.84 -15.74
C LYS A 456 -27.07 -12.93 -15.76
N TYR A 457 -27.27 -13.97 -14.96
CA TYR A 457 -26.29 -15.03 -14.75
C TYR A 457 -26.86 -16.42 -15.10
N SER A 458 -25.96 -17.37 -15.32
CA SER A 458 -26.27 -18.81 -15.30
C SER A 458 -25.26 -19.55 -14.43
N VAL A 459 -25.66 -20.68 -13.84
CA VAL A 459 -24.80 -21.47 -12.94
C VAL A 459 -24.91 -22.95 -13.31
N ARG A 460 -23.79 -23.68 -13.26
CA ARG A 460 -23.68 -25.10 -13.62
C ARG A 460 -22.73 -25.85 -12.69
N VAL A 461 -22.92 -27.17 -12.61
CA VAL A 461 -21.97 -28.11 -12.00
C VAL A 461 -21.07 -28.72 -13.08
N HIS A 462 -19.75 -28.72 -12.86
CA HIS A 462 -18.75 -29.28 -13.79
C HIS A 462 -18.13 -30.57 -13.24
N PRO A 463 -17.85 -31.60 -14.08
CA PRO A 463 -17.99 -31.64 -15.54
C PRO A 463 -19.39 -32.00 -16.04
N ALA A 464 -20.25 -32.58 -15.20
CA ALA A 464 -21.61 -32.97 -15.55
C ALA A 464 -22.53 -32.81 -14.33
N GLY A 465 -23.69 -32.17 -14.53
CA GLY A 465 -24.67 -31.93 -13.49
C GLY A 465 -25.69 -30.86 -13.90
N THR A 466 -26.52 -30.46 -12.94
CA THR A 466 -27.62 -29.52 -13.15
C THR A 466 -27.11 -28.12 -13.51
N ARG A 467 -27.90 -27.42 -14.33
CA ARG A 467 -27.69 -26.04 -14.74
C ARG A 467 -28.95 -25.21 -14.47
N VAL A 468 -28.77 -23.98 -14.00
CA VAL A 468 -29.85 -22.98 -13.86
C VAL A 468 -29.48 -21.73 -14.66
N GLU A 469 -30.42 -21.21 -15.44
CA GLU A 469 -30.25 -20.04 -16.31
C GLU A 469 -31.06 -18.84 -15.83
N ALA A 470 -30.74 -17.66 -16.35
CA ALA A 470 -31.50 -16.42 -16.16
C ALA A 470 -31.67 -15.98 -14.69
N ILE A 471 -30.65 -16.20 -13.87
CA ILE A 471 -30.56 -15.67 -12.51
C ILE A 471 -30.39 -14.15 -12.59
N LEU A 472 -31.38 -13.38 -12.14
CA LEU A 472 -31.35 -11.92 -12.16
C LEU A 472 -30.88 -11.36 -10.81
N LEU A 473 -29.71 -10.73 -10.83
CA LEU A 473 -29.11 -10.00 -9.73
C LEU A 473 -29.26 -8.50 -9.95
N ASP A 474 -29.52 -7.76 -8.87
CA ASP A 474 -29.67 -6.28 -8.88
C ASP A 474 -28.52 -5.57 -8.15
N GLY A 475 -27.50 -6.32 -7.71
CA GLY A 475 -26.35 -5.82 -6.95
C GLY A 475 -26.55 -5.81 -5.43
N LEU A 476 -27.74 -6.14 -4.95
CA LEU A 476 -28.07 -6.18 -3.51
C LEU A 476 -28.79 -7.48 -3.09
N ASN A 477 -29.44 -8.17 -4.02
CA ASN A 477 -30.26 -9.35 -3.73
C ASN A 477 -29.45 -10.64 -3.60
N THR A 478 -29.99 -11.58 -2.81
CA THR A 478 -29.52 -12.97 -2.76
C THR A 478 -30.46 -13.87 -3.55
N ARG A 479 -29.90 -14.75 -4.38
CA ARG A 479 -30.63 -15.80 -5.09
C ARG A 479 -30.18 -17.17 -4.61
N GLN A 480 -31.14 -18.01 -4.27
CA GLN A 480 -30.88 -19.41 -3.92
C GLN A 480 -31.19 -20.31 -5.11
N VAL A 481 -30.34 -21.30 -5.37
CA VAL A 481 -30.55 -22.34 -6.40
C VAL A 481 -30.29 -23.74 -5.82
N GLU A 482 -30.88 -24.75 -6.45
CA GLU A 482 -30.66 -26.16 -6.14
C GLU A 482 -30.00 -26.81 -7.35
N LEU A 483 -28.90 -27.54 -7.13
CA LEU A 483 -28.11 -28.22 -8.15
C LEU A 483 -27.89 -29.69 -7.77
N SER A 484 -27.41 -30.49 -8.72
CA SER A 484 -26.98 -31.86 -8.48
C SER A 484 -25.82 -32.21 -9.40
N VAL A 485 -24.95 -33.14 -8.99
CA VAL A 485 -24.03 -33.81 -9.93
C VAL A 485 -24.83 -34.76 -10.84
N ASP A 486 -24.31 -35.09 -12.02
CA ASP A 486 -24.86 -36.17 -12.84
C ASP A 486 -24.26 -37.52 -12.42
N GLY A 487 -25.09 -38.56 -12.30
CA GLY A 487 -24.69 -39.86 -11.82
C GLY A 487 -24.52 -39.92 -10.29
N TRP A 488 -23.55 -40.71 -9.82
CA TRP A 488 -23.27 -40.87 -8.39
C TRP A 488 -22.35 -39.78 -7.84
N GLY A 489 -22.75 -39.19 -6.72
CA GLY A 489 -21.90 -38.34 -5.89
C GLY A 489 -22.18 -38.53 -4.42
N TYR A 490 -21.53 -37.74 -3.56
CA TYR A 490 -21.72 -37.82 -2.10
C TYR A 490 -21.78 -36.45 -1.42
N THR A 491 -22.36 -36.41 -0.23
CA THR A 491 -22.25 -35.31 0.73
C THR A 491 -21.95 -35.86 2.12
N VAL A 492 -21.29 -35.09 2.97
CA VAL A 492 -20.98 -35.39 4.37
C VAL A 492 -21.57 -34.29 5.25
N GLN A 493 -22.52 -34.64 6.10
CA GLN A 493 -23.05 -33.73 7.13
C GLN A 493 -22.48 -34.11 8.50
N TYR A 494 -22.12 -33.13 9.32
CA TYR A 494 -21.62 -33.38 10.68
C TYR A 494 -22.71 -33.08 11.72
N ARG A 495 -23.14 -34.11 12.45
CA ARG A 495 -24.06 -33.95 13.60
C ARG A 495 -23.26 -33.60 14.84
N GLU A 496 -23.50 -32.42 15.40
CA GLU A 496 -22.77 -31.92 16.58
C GLU A 496 -23.41 -32.35 17.92
N ASP A 497 -24.67 -32.79 17.92
CA ASP A 497 -25.46 -33.13 19.11
C ASP A 497 -25.75 -34.65 19.30
N ASP A 498 -25.15 -35.56 18.51
CA ASP A 498 -25.35 -37.00 18.74
C ASP A 498 -24.44 -37.47 19.89
N PRO A 499 -24.98 -37.93 21.04
CA PRO A 499 -24.17 -38.36 22.17
C PRO A 499 -23.25 -39.53 21.81
N ARG A 500 -23.51 -40.31 20.74
CA ARG A 500 -22.63 -41.40 20.30
C ARG A 500 -21.34 -40.91 19.63
N ALA A 501 -21.15 -39.61 19.39
CA ALA A 501 -19.92 -39.08 18.79
C ALA A 501 -18.64 -39.55 19.49
N TYR A 502 -18.64 -39.63 20.82
CA TYR A 502 -17.46 -40.10 21.60
C TYR A 502 -17.05 -41.53 21.27
N ALA A 503 -17.96 -42.35 20.74
CA ALA A 503 -17.71 -43.74 20.36
C ALA A 503 -17.06 -43.87 18.97
N GLY A 504 -16.79 -42.76 18.27
CA GLY A 504 -16.21 -42.77 16.93
C GLY A 504 -17.16 -43.42 15.94
N VAL A 505 -18.29 -42.76 15.70
CA VAL A 505 -19.35 -43.24 14.82
C VAL A 505 -19.24 -42.60 13.43
N VAL A 506 -19.43 -43.40 12.38
CA VAL A 506 -19.56 -42.92 10.99
C VAL A 506 -20.82 -43.55 10.41
N ARG A 507 -21.72 -42.74 9.86
CA ARG A 507 -22.92 -43.21 9.15
C ARG A 507 -22.70 -43.13 7.65
N CYS A 508 -23.19 -44.14 6.94
CA CYS A 508 -23.22 -44.15 5.48
C CYS A 508 -24.62 -44.55 5.01
N VAL A 509 -25.16 -43.79 4.07
CA VAL A 509 -26.39 -44.09 3.32
C VAL A 509 -26.04 -44.14 1.84
N VAL A 510 -26.55 -45.13 1.12
CA VAL A 510 -26.40 -45.22 -0.35
C VAL A 510 -27.80 -45.25 -0.96
N ASP A 511 -28.27 -44.10 -1.45
CA ASP A 511 -29.68 -43.87 -1.79
C ASP A 511 -30.23 -44.91 -2.77
N GLY A 512 -31.22 -45.68 -2.34
CA GLY A 512 -31.87 -46.72 -3.13
C GLY A 512 -31.09 -48.03 -3.27
N GLN A 513 -29.99 -48.22 -2.54
CA GLN A 513 -29.11 -49.39 -2.63
C GLN A 513 -29.02 -50.11 -1.28
N THR A 514 -29.86 -51.13 -1.06
CA THR A 514 -29.81 -52.02 0.12
C THR A 514 -28.91 -53.24 -0.15
N GLY A 515 -28.20 -53.74 0.86
CA GLY A 515 -27.35 -54.95 0.77
C GLY A 515 -25.97 -54.74 0.11
N VAL A 516 -25.57 -53.49 -0.15
CA VAL A 516 -24.29 -53.16 -0.80
C VAL A 516 -23.18 -53.02 0.24
N GLY A 517 -21.98 -53.50 -0.09
CA GLY A 517 -20.85 -53.54 0.83
C GLY A 517 -20.18 -52.19 1.04
N VAL A 518 -20.11 -51.74 2.30
CA VAL A 518 -19.41 -50.52 2.73
C VAL A 518 -18.28 -50.88 3.70
N HIS A 519 -17.14 -50.21 3.60
CA HIS A 519 -16.07 -50.25 4.60
C HIS A 519 -15.34 -48.91 4.69
N LEU A 520 -14.56 -48.70 5.75
CA LEU A 520 -13.69 -47.54 5.90
C LEU A 520 -12.23 -47.94 5.70
N GLU A 521 -11.47 -47.15 4.94
CA GLU A 521 -10.01 -47.25 4.78
C GLU A 521 -9.35 -46.04 5.44
N GLY A 522 -8.43 -46.27 6.39
CA GLY A 522 -7.68 -45.20 7.07
C GLY A 522 -6.24 -45.61 7.36
N ALA A 523 -5.47 -44.73 8.01
CA ALA A 523 -4.03 -44.92 8.23
C ALA A 523 -3.67 -46.20 9.03
N THR A 524 -4.58 -46.71 9.87
CA THR A 524 -4.42 -47.94 10.66
C THR A 524 -4.91 -49.21 9.95
N GLY A 525 -5.44 -49.09 8.72
CA GLY A 525 -5.94 -50.19 7.92
C GLY A 525 -7.42 -50.04 7.53
N ARG A 526 -8.03 -51.16 7.15
CA ARG A 526 -9.44 -51.23 6.70
C ARG A 526 -10.33 -51.83 7.78
N THR A 527 -11.52 -51.28 7.98
CA THR A 527 -12.52 -51.85 8.91
C THR A 527 -13.12 -53.15 8.37
N ALA A 528 -13.90 -53.83 9.21
CA ALA A 528 -14.82 -54.87 8.72
C ALA A 528 -15.83 -54.25 7.72
N ARG A 529 -16.24 -55.05 6.72
CA ARG A 529 -17.31 -54.68 5.78
C ARG A 529 -18.65 -54.77 6.48
N LEU A 530 -19.47 -53.73 6.34
CA LEU A 530 -20.89 -53.72 6.65
C LEU A 530 -21.71 -53.73 5.35
N GLU A 531 -23.02 -53.91 5.47
CA GLU A 531 -23.95 -53.86 4.33
C GLU A 531 -25.02 -52.79 4.57
N THR A 532 -25.37 -52.03 3.53
CA THR A 532 -26.45 -51.04 3.62
C THR A 532 -27.78 -51.70 3.99
N GLY A 533 -28.55 -51.06 4.88
CA GLY A 533 -29.72 -51.65 5.52
C GLY A 533 -29.43 -52.38 6.84
N SER A 534 -28.16 -52.49 7.27
CA SER A 534 -27.82 -53.03 8.59
C SER A 534 -28.20 -52.10 9.76
N ALA A 535 -28.53 -50.83 9.50
CA ALA A 535 -28.94 -49.84 10.49
C ALA A 535 -30.33 -49.25 10.15
N PRO A 536 -31.42 -50.04 10.22
CA PRO A 536 -32.74 -49.64 9.72
C PRO A 536 -33.32 -48.40 10.42
N ASP A 537 -32.95 -48.14 11.67
CA ASP A 537 -33.36 -46.95 12.43
C ASP A 537 -32.83 -45.62 11.85
N LEU A 538 -31.79 -45.69 11.00
CA LEU A 538 -31.22 -44.55 10.28
C LEU A 538 -31.73 -44.44 8.82
N GLY A 539 -32.47 -45.45 8.35
CA GLY A 539 -32.96 -45.54 6.98
C GLY A 539 -32.75 -46.93 6.37
N ARG A 540 -33.60 -47.29 5.40
CA ARG A 540 -33.59 -48.61 4.72
C ARG A 540 -32.26 -48.94 4.02
N ASP A 541 -31.49 -47.92 3.62
CA ASP A 541 -30.25 -48.04 2.85
C ASP A 541 -29.02 -47.62 3.67
N ALA A 542 -29.12 -47.62 5.00
CA ALA A 542 -28.11 -47.10 5.92
C ALA A 542 -27.28 -48.19 6.61
N CYS A 543 -26.01 -47.89 6.90
CA CYS A 543 -25.15 -48.64 7.83
C CYS A 543 -24.39 -47.69 8.77
N GLU A 544 -24.11 -48.13 10.00
CA GLU A 544 -23.39 -47.37 11.04
C GLU A 544 -22.12 -48.13 11.46
N PHE A 545 -20.97 -47.47 11.35
CA PHE A 545 -19.70 -47.92 11.94
C PHE A 545 -19.55 -47.31 13.33
N SER A 546 -18.94 -48.04 14.26
CA SER A 546 -18.66 -47.59 15.63
C SER A 546 -17.28 -48.06 16.08
N GLY A 547 -16.65 -47.35 17.02
CA GLY A 547 -15.32 -47.68 17.52
C GLY A 547 -14.20 -47.18 16.60
N ILE A 548 -14.48 -46.22 15.71
CA ILE A 548 -13.49 -45.63 14.82
C ILE A 548 -12.58 -44.68 15.61
N GLU A 549 -11.27 -44.74 15.38
CA GLU A 549 -10.31 -43.82 16.01
C GLU A 549 -10.34 -42.45 15.32
N PRO A 550 -9.88 -41.37 15.98
CA PRO A 550 -9.80 -40.07 15.32
C PRO A 550 -8.80 -40.08 14.16
N GLY A 551 -9.18 -39.45 13.04
CA GLY A 551 -8.36 -39.38 11.82
C GLY A 551 -9.18 -39.26 10.55
N ASP A 552 -8.48 -39.23 9.41
CA ASP A 552 -9.08 -39.16 8.07
C ASP A 552 -9.31 -40.57 7.51
N TYR A 553 -10.49 -40.78 6.95
CA TYR A 553 -10.94 -42.05 6.38
C TYR A 553 -11.54 -41.87 4.98
N LEU A 554 -11.46 -42.94 4.19
CA LEU A 554 -12.20 -43.10 2.95
C LEU A 554 -13.36 -44.08 3.21
N VAL A 555 -14.60 -43.61 3.09
CA VAL A 555 -15.78 -44.48 3.02
C VAL A 555 -15.84 -45.06 1.61
N VAL A 556 -15.72 -46.37 1.49
CA VAL A 556 -15.68 -47.07 0.21
C VAL A 556 -16.91 -47.97 0.07
N VAL A 557 -17.66 -47.77 -1.00
CA VAL A 557 -18.81 -48.62 -1.38
C VAL A 557 -18.41 -49.46 -2.59
N ASN A 558 -18.61 -50.78 -2.51
CA ASN A 558 -18.28 -51.71 -3.60
C ASN A 558 -19.51 -52.53 -4.02
N GLY A 559 -19.70 -52.67 -5.34
CA GLY A 559 -20.72 -53.54 -5.91
C GLY A 559 -22.00 -52.83 -6.35
N ILE A 560 -21.98 -51.50 -6.53
CA ILE A 560 -23.11 -50.80 -7.14
C ILE A 560 -23.18 -51.18 -8.61
N THR A 561 -24.31 -51.77 -9.00
CA THR A 561 -24.55 -52.21 -10.39
C THR A 561 -25.37 -51.14 -11.09
N ALA A 562 -24.74 -50.42 -12.02
CA ALA A 562 -25.40 -49.41 -12.84
C ALA A 562 -24.97 -49.59 -14.30
N ALA A 563 -25.93 -49.91 -15.17
CA ALA A 563 -25.75 -50.06 -16.62
C ALA A 563 -24.51 -50.89 -17.03
N ASP A 564 -24.51 -52.18 -16.66
CA ASP A 564 -23.53 -53.20 -17.02
C ASP A 564 -22.08 -53.02 -16.51
N ASP A 565 -21.79 -52.00 -15.69
CA ASP A 565 -20.50 -51.84 -15.01
C ASP A 565 -20.63 -51.85 -13.47
N THR A 566 -19.58 -52.29 -12.77
CA THR A 566 -19.53 -52.39 -11.31
C THR A 566 -18.79 -51.19 -10.72
N GLN A 567 -19.53 -50.21 -10.22
CA GLN A 567 -18.94 -48.97 -9.73
C GLN A 567 -18.46 -49.11 -8.27
N ARG A 568 -17.27 -48.54 -8.00
CA ARG A 568 -16.73 -48.29 -6.66
C ARG A 568 -16.94 -46.81 -6.35
N LEU A 569 -17.64 -46.49 -5.26
CA LEU A 569 -17.77 -45.12 -4.78
C LEU A 569 -16.84 -44.89 -3.59
N GLU A 570 -16.37 -43.65 -3.49
CA GLU A 570 -15.41 -43.23 -2.47
C GLU A 570 -15.80 -41.85 -1.93
N ALA A 571 -15.84 -41.69 -0.61
CA ALA A 571 -16.09 -40.42 0.07
C ALA A 571 -15.05 -40.19 1.16
N ARG A 572 -14.48 -38.98 1.24
CA ARG A 572 -13.54 -38.63 2.30
C ARG A 572 -14.29 -38.11 3.52
N VAL A 573 -13.83 -38.47 4.71
CA VAL A 573 -14.46 -38.08 5.98
C VAL A 573 -13.41 -37.92 7.07
N HIS A 574 -13.54 -36.88 7.89
CA HIS A 574 -12.75 -36.70 9.11
C HIS A 574 -13.54 -37.20 10.32
N VAL A 575 -12.89 -37.95 11.21
CA VAL A 575 -13.48 -38.41 12.49
C VAL A 575 -12.75 -37.73 13.64
N ASP A 576 -13.47 -36.92 14.43
CA ASP A 576 -12.91 -36.16 15.55
C ASP A 576 -13.42 -36.60 16.95
N ARG A 577 -14.34 -37.58 16.98
CA ARG A 577 -15.10 -38.04 18.17
C ARG A 577 -15.90 -36.95 18.91
N LYS A 578 -16.10 -35.80 18.28
CA LYS A 578 -16.96 -34.69 18.76
C LYS A 578 -18.24 -34.61 17.95
N ARG A 579 -18.18 -34.97 16.67
CA ARG A 579 -19.30 -34.90 15.72
C ARG A 579 -19.43 -36.24 14.99
N VAL A 580 -20.66 -36.62 14.64
CA VAL A 580 -20.91 -37.81 13.82
C VAL A 580 -21.01 -37.40 12.35
N PRO A 581 -20.07 -37.80 11.48
CA PRO A 581 -20.24 -37.64 10.04
C PRO A 581 -21.30 -38.60 9.50
N GLU A 582 -22.23 -38.04 8.74
CA GLU A 582 -23.28 -38.72 7.99
C GLU A 582 -22.98 -38.57 6.50
N VAL A 583 -22.42 -39.62 5.90
CA VAL A 583 -22.09 -39.70 4.48
C VAL A 583 -23.30 -40.21 3.71
N ALA A 584 -23.77 -39.44 2.73
CA ALA A 584 -24.86 -39.82 1.85
C ALA A 584 -24.35 -39.90 0.41
N PHE A 585 -24.26 -41.11 -0.14
CA PHE A 585 -24.08 -41.33 -1.58
C PHE A 585 -25.45 -41.26 -2.25
N VAL A 586 -25.57 -40.46 -3.30
CA VAL A 586 -26.82 -40.21 -4.03
C VAL A 586 -26.59 -40.30 -5.53
N HIS A 587 -27.53 -40.92 -6.24
CA HIS A 587 -27.58 -40.90 -7.70
C HIS A 587 -28.57 -39.84 -8.17
N SER A 588 -28.17 -38.98 -9.10
CA SER A 588 -29.09 -38.05 -9.78
C SER A 588 -28.99 -38.27 -11.29
N GLU A 589 -30.14 -38.48 -11.94
CA GLU A 589 -30.23 -38.42 -13.39
C GLU A 589 -30.54 -36.97 -13.76
N THR A 590 -29.56 -36.26 -14.31
CA THR A 590 -29.85 -34.97 -14.93
C THR A 590 -30.43 -35.22 -16.31
N ALA A 591 -31.38 -34.38 -16.73
CA ALA A 591 -31.92 -34.49 -18.08
C ALA A 591 -30.77 -34.25 -19.07
N ARG A 592 -30.36 -35.30 -19.80
CA ARG A 592 -29.43 -35.16 -20.93
C ARG A 592 -30.03 -34.13 -21.87
N GLU A 593 -29.48 -32.92 -21.89
CA GLU A 593 -29.85 -31.92 -22.88
C GLU A 593 -29.66 -32.57 -24.26
N GLU A 594 -30.70 -32.51 -25.10
CA GLU A 594 -30.51 -32.69 -26.54
C GLU A 594 -29.35 -31.79 -26.95
N GLN A 595 -28.35 -32.35 -27.68
CA GLN A 595 -27.07 -31.70 -28.00
C GLN A 595 -27.25 -30.18 -28.10
N PRO A 596 -26.69 -29.40 -27.16
CA PRO A 596 -27.14 -28.03 -26.92
C PRO A 596 -27.14 -27.29 -28.24
N THR A 597 -28.33 -26.88 -28.70
CA THR A 597 -28.45 -26.27 -30.02
C THR A 597 -27.55 -25.05 -30.00
N ALA A 598 -26.42 -25.16 -30.70
CA ALA A 598 -25.36 -24.18 -30.63
C ALA A 598 -25.95 -22.87 -31.16
N ARG A 599 -26.18 -21.92 -30.25
CA ARG A 599 -26.88 -20.65 -30.54
C ARG A 599 -26.17 -19.46 -29.91
N ALA A 600 -25.16 -19.69 -29.08
CA ALA A 600 -24.34 -18.60 -28.59
C ALA A 600 -23.57 -17.95 -29.75
N ARG A 601 -23.33 -16.66 -29.59
CA ARG A 601 -22.61 -15.82 -30.55
C ARG A 601 -21.49 -15.08 -29.82
N ILE A 602 -20.36 -14.94 -30.51
CA ILE A 602 -19.35 -13.95 -30.15
C ILE A 602 -19.40 -12.93 -31.27
N VAL A 603 -19.86 -11.72 -30.95
CA VAL A 603 -19.64 -10.54 -31.77
C VAL A 603 -18.38 -9.84 -31.26
N GLY A 604 -17.76 -9.00 -32.06
CA GLY A 604 -16.57 -8.31 -31.60
C GLY A 604 -16.01 -7.33 -32.60
N HIS A 605 -15.06 -6.53 -32.15
CA HIS A 605 -14.40 -5.51 -32.94
C HIS A 605 -12.88 -5.62 -32.79
N VAL A 606 -12.13 -5.39 -33.86
CA VAL A 606 -10.66 -5.30 -33.79
C VAL A 606 -10.26 -3.83 -33.74
N VAL A 607 -9.79 -3.40 -32.57
CA VAL A 607 -9.39 -2.01 -32.31
C VAL A 607 -7.94 -1.82 -32.76
N GLY A 608 -7.62 -0.63 -33.31
CA GLY A 608 -6.29 -0.33 -33.86
C GLY A 608 -6.04 -0.83 -35.29
N MET A 609 -7.04 -1.38 -36.00
CA MET A 609 -6.86 -1.76 -37.41
C MET A 609 -6.65 -0.54 -38.32
N PRO A 610 -5.71 -0.60 -39.29
CA PRO A 610 -5.59 0.42 -40.33
C PRO A 610 -6.85 0.49 -41.22
N ALA A 611 -7.31 1.71 -41.52
CA ALA A 611 -8.53 1.95 -42.28
C ALA A 611 -8.54 1.21 -43.64
N GLY A 612 -9.56 0.37 -43.85
CA GLY A 612 -9.74 -0.41 -45.08
C GLY A 612 -8.97 -1.74 -45.12
N GLN A 613 -8.27 -2.13 -44.06
CA GLN A 613 -7.73 -3.49 -43.90
C GLN A 613 -8.72 -4.41 -43.17
N SER A 614 -8.49 -5.72 -43.25
CA SER A 614 -9.29 -6.74 -42.56
C SER A 614 -8.38 -7.72 -41.83
N ALA A 615 -8.61 -7.94 -40.54
CA ALA A 615 -7.89 -8.93 -39.75
C ALA A 615 -8.56 -10.31 -39.86
N LYS A 616 -7.76 -11.37 -39.75
CA LYS A 616 -8.27 -12.74 -39.62
C LYS A 616 -8.37 -13.08 -38.14
N VAL A 617 -9.55 -13.45 -37.69
CA VAL A 617 -9.83 -13.81 -36.29
C VAL A 617 -9.98 -15.32 -36.20
N GLY A 618 -9.27 -15.95 -35.27
CA GLY A 618 -9.41 -17.34 -34.88
C GLY A 618 -10.26 -17.50 -33.62
N LEU A 619 -10.98 -18.60 -33.53
CA LEU A 619 -11.70 -19.04 -32.33
C LEU A 619 -11.28 -20.46 -32.03
N LEU A 620 -10.73 -20.71 -30.83
CA LEU A 620 -10.31 -22.02 -30.36
C LEU A 620 -11.24 -22.47 -29.22
N ASP A 621 -11.79 -23.68 -29.29
CA ASP A 621 -12.54 -24.28 -28.17
C ASP A 621 -11.62 -25.09 -27.23
N SER A 622 -12.16 -25.50 -26.07
CA SER A 622 -11.45 -26.34 -25.09
C SER A 622 -11.06 -27.75 -25.58
N ARG A 623 -11.44 -28.13 -26.81
CA ARG A 623 -11.03 -29.37 -27.51
C ARG A 623 -10.05 -29.08 -28.65
N ALA A 624 -9.46 -27.88 -28.66
CA ALA A 624 -8.58 -27.35 -29.69
C ALA A 624 -9.17 -27.36 -31.11
N GLN A 625 -10.51 -27.36 -31.26
CA GLN A 625 -11.14 -27.14 -32.56
C GLN A 625 -11.07 -25.65 -32.90
N ARG A 626 -10.57 -25.34 -34.11
CA ARG A 626 -10.39 -23.96 -34.57
C ARG A 626 -11.44 -23.60 -35.62
N ARG A 627 -12.19 -22.51 -35.39
CA ARG A 627 -12.93 -21.78 -36.42
C ARG A 627 -12.16 -20.50 -36.76
N THR A 628 -12.36 -19.94 -37.95
CA THR A 628 -11.78 -18.63 -38.31
C THR A 628 -12.76 -17.80 -39.11
N THR A 629 -12.76 -16.49 -38.89
CA THR A 629 -13.50 -15.50 -39.68
C THR A 629 -12.58 -14.34 -40.08
N VAL A 630 -13.09 -13.38 -40.84
CA VAL A 630 -12.38 -12.16 -41.25
C VAL A 630 -13.26 -10.97 -40.87
N THR A 631 -12.64 -9.88 -40.38
CA THR A 631 -13.38 -8.66 -40.04
C THR A 631 -13.95 -7.98 -41.29
N ASP A 632 -15.01 -7.20 -41.12
CA ASP A 632 -15.45 -6.25 -42.14
C ASP A 632 -14.51 -5.01 -42.23
N ALA A 633 -14.90 -4.03 -43.04
CA ALA A 633 -14.14 -2.81 -43.27
C ALA A 633 -14.22 -1.79 -42.12
N GLN A 634 -15.04 -2.05 -41.10
CA GLN A 634 -15.11 -1.26 -39.86
C GLN A 634 -14.23 -1.90 -38.79
N GLY A 635 -14.09 -3.23 -38.81
CA GLY A 635 -13.33 -4.02 -37.84
C GLY A 635 -14.18 -5.04 -37.09
N SER A 636 -15.48 -5.11 -37.40
CA SER A 636 -16.39 -6.03 -36.73
C SER A 636 -16.27 -7.46 -37.26
N PHE A 637 -16.42 -8.44 -36.37
CA PHE A 637 -16.48 -9.86 -36.68
C PHE A 637 -17.63 -10.56 -35.94
N THR A 638 -17.94 -11.78 -36.35
CA THR A 638 -18.94 -12.62 -35.66
C THR A 638 -18.59 -14.10 -35.81
N PHE A 639 -18.67 -14.83 -34.70
CA PHE A 639 -18.83 -16.27 -34.67
C PHE A 639 -20.23 -16.60 -34.18
N ALA A 640 -20.92 -17.51 -34.88
CA ALA A 640 -22.25 -17.98 -34.53
C ALA A 640 -22.26 -19.50 -34.37
N ASP A 641 -23.39 -20.01 -33.90
CA ASP A 641 -23.65 -21.43 -33.65
C ASP A 641 -22.54 -22.07 -32.79
N LEU A 642 -22.32 -21.46 -31.61
CA LEU A 642 -21.38 -21.91 -30.60
C LEU A 642 -22.09 -22.65 -29.45
N ALA A 643 -21.48 -23.72 -28.98
CA ALA A 643 -21.97 -24.51 -27.85
C ALA A 643 -21.50 -23.90 -26.52
N ALA A 644 -22.07 -24.33 -25.39
CA ALA A 644 -21.58 -23.93 -24.08
C ALA A 644 -20.14 -24.42 -23.85
N GLY A 645 -19.27 -23.58 -23.30
CA GLY A 645 -17.85 -23.88 -23.12
C GLY A 645 -16.98 -22.62 -23.11
N THR A 646 -15.72 -22.80 -22.74
CA THR A 646 -14.68 -21.76 -22.79
C THR A 646 -14.06 -21.71 -24.18
N TYR A 647 -13.86 -20.50 -24.71
CA TYR A 647 -13.25 -20.26 -26.00
C TYR A 647 -12.18 -19.18 -25.91
N THR A 648 -11.09 -19.36 -26.65
CA THR A 648 -10.09 -18.32 -26.87
C THR A 648 -10.36 -17.68 -28.24
N VAL A 649 -10.73 -16.40 -28.25
CA VAL A 649 -10.79 -15.58 -29.47
C VAL A 649 -9.42 -14.95 -29.66
N ALA A 650 -8.82 -15.05 -30.84
CA ALA A 650 -7.46 -14.56 -31.08
C ALA A 650 -7.28 -13.98 -32.49
N LEU A 651 -6.30 -13.10 -32.68
CA LEU A 651 -5.92 -12.62 -34.01
C LEU A 651 -4.88 -13.56 -34.66
N ASP A 652 -5.19 -14.05 -35.85
CA ASP A 652 -4.31 -14.95 -36.62
C ASP A 652 -3.14 -14.14 -37.21
N GLY A 653 -1.90 -14.44 -36.76
CA GLY A 653 -0.68 -13.89 -37.37
C GLY A 653 -0.20 -12.55 -36.79
N VAL A 654 -0.64 -12.21 -35.58
CA VAL A 654 -0.15 -11.06 -34.81
C VAL A 654 0.83 -11.53 -33.73
N GLU A 655 1.96 -10.83 -33.58
CA GLU A 655 2.95 -11.05 -32.53
C GLU A 655 3.20 -9.72 -31.79
N PRO A 656 3.06 -9.66 -30.44
CA PRO A 656 2.62 -10.74 -29.54
C PRO A 656 1.17 -11.18 -29.81
N PRO A 657 0.81 -12.43 -29.45
CA PRO A 657 -0.51 -12.99 -29.77
C PRO A 657 -1.62 -12.28 -29.00
N VAL A 658 -2.48 -11.57 -29.72
CA VAL A 658 -3.72 -10.99 -29.18
C VAL A 658 -4.74 -12.10 -29.01
N ALA A 659 -5.16 -12.33 -27.77
CA ALA A 659 -6.17 -13.31 -27.44
C ALA A 659 -6.97 -12.91 -26.20
N GLN A 660 -8.29 -13.14 -26.24
CA GLN A 660 -9.19 -13.02 -25.09
C GLN A 660 -9.88 -14.37 -24.86
N GLU A 661 -9.93 -14.80 -23.60
CA GLU A 661 -10.72 -15.96 -23.19
C GLU A 661 -12.12 -15.51 -22.79
N VAL A 662 -13.15 -16.20 -23.28
CA VAL A 662 -14.55 -15.96 -22.96
C VAL A 662 -15.28 -17.28 -22.72
N ALA A 663 -16.18 -17.28 -21.72
CA ALA A 663 -17.02 -18.43 -21.43
C ALA A 663 -18.44 -18.23 -22.00
N LEU A 664 -18.91 -19.19 -22.78
CA LEU A 664 -20.25 -19.21 -23.36
C LEU A 664 -21.16 -20.18 -22.63
N ASP A 665 -22.41 -19.75 -22.50
CA ASP A 665 -23.52 -20.51 -21.95
C ASP A 665 -24.26 -21.31 -23.05
N GLY A 666 -23.86 -21.15 -24.32
CA GLY A 666 -24.46 -21.84 -25.48
C GLY A 666 -25.72 -21.18 -26.05
N LYS A 667 -26.20 -20.10 -25.42
CA LYS A 667 -27.33 -19.25 -25.86
C LYS A 667 -27.00 -17.75 -25.83
N ASN A 668 -26.00 -17.31 -25.06
CA ASN A 668 -25.63 -15.91 -24.88
C ASN A 668 -24.89 -15.30 -26.08
N GLU A 669 -24.94 -13.97 -26.18
CA GLU A 669 -24.16 -13.18 -27.12
C GLU A 669 -23.19 -12.32 -26.32
N ILE A 670 -21.89 -12.45 -26.59
CA ILE A 670 -20.80 -11.69 -25.94
C ILE A 670 -20.16 -10.77 -26.96
N SER A 671 -19.81 -9.56 -26.54
CA SER A 671 -18.93 -8.65 -27.29
C SER A 671 -17.48 -8.82 -26.86
N VAL A 672 -16.56 -8.91 -27.84
CA VAL A 672 -15.12 -9.12 -27.63
C VAL A 672 -14.34 -8.09 -28.43
N ASP A 673 -13.58 -7.24 -27.76
CA ASP A 673 -12.74 -6.24 -28.41
C ASP A 673 -11.27 -6.69 -28.38
N LEU A 674 -10.71 -6.93 -29.57
CA LEU A 674 -9.34 -7.39 -29.75
C LEU A 674 -8.47 -6.20 -30.16
N VAL A 675 -7.70 -5.66 -29.23
CA VAL A 675 -6.79 -4.54 -29.47
C VAL A 675 -5.51 -5.05 -30.13
N LEU A 676 -5.13 -4.48 -31.27
CA LEU A 676 -3.84 -4.77 -31.91
C LEU A 676 -2.71 -4.06 -31.14
N PRO A 677 -1.67 -4.78 -30.65
CA PRO A 677 -0.54 -4.18 -29.96
C PRO A 677 0.28 -3.33 -30.93
N ALA A 678 0.67 -2.14 -30.49
CA ALA A 678 1.72 -1.39 -31.15
C ALA A 678 3.04 -2.20 -31.11
N PRO A 679 3.85 -2.19 -32.19
CA PRO A 679 5.00 -3.08 -32.31
C PRO A 679 6.08 -2.78 -31.23
N PRO A 680 6.73 -3.81 -30.63
CA PRO A 680 7.39 -3.64 -29.34
C PRO A 680 8.88 -3.27 -29.41
N ALA A 681 9.38 -2.66 -28.33
CA ALA A 681 10.79 -2.64 -27.96
C ALA A 681 11.00 -3.39 -26.64
N GLU A 682 12.10 -4.14 -26.50
CA GLU A 682 12.27 -5.21 -25.51
C GLU A 682 12.57 -4.76 -24.07
N ALA A 683 12.25 -5.61 -23.08
CA ALA A 683 12.21 -5.28 -21.65
C ALA A 683 12.96 -6.28 -20.74
N GLN A 684 13.23 -5.88 -19.47
CA GLN A 684 13.14 -6.71 -18.25
C GLN A 684 13.30 -5.90 -16.93
N THR A 685 13.88 -6.48 -15.86
CA THR A 685 13.21 -6.68 -14.56
C THR A 685 14.20 -7.11 -13.44
N GLU A 686 13.96 -7.10 -12.11
CA GLU A 686 13.01 -6.51 -11.13
C GLU A 686 13.58 -6.86 -9.69
N PRO A 687 12.91 -6.87 -8.49
CA PRO A 687 11.51 -6.57 -8.12
C PRO A 687 11.23 -5.72 -6.85
N ALA A 688 10.01 -5.15 -6.78
CA ALA A 688 9.13 -5.20 -5.59
C ALA A 688 7.64 -4.98 -5.99
N VAL A 689 6.69 -5.59 -5.26
CA VAL A 689 5.27 -5.69 -5.65
C VAL A 689 4.45 -4.45 -5.25
N GLY A 690 3.57 -3.95 -6.13
CA GLY A 690 2.39 -3.18 -5.68
C GLY A 690 1.68 -2.26 -6.67
N ALA A 691 2.37 -1.69 -7.67
CA ALA A 691 1.79 -0.71 -8.58
C ALA A 691 2.31 -0.89 -10.02
N SER A 692 1.50 -0.52 -11.03
CA SER A 692 1.91 -0.61 -12.43
C SER A 692 2.96 0.44 -12.76
N ILE A 693 4.01 0.02 -13.47
CA ILE A 693 5.16 0.84 -13.85
C ILE A 693 5.38 0.67 -15.36
N VAL A 694 5.39 1.77 -16.10
CA VAL A 694 5.71 1.82 -17.53
C VAL A 694 7.04 2.56 -17.70
N ARG A 695 8.13 1.84 -17.93
CA ARG A 695 9.47 2.41 -18.16
C ARG A 695 10.03 1.91 -19.48
N GLY A 696 10.81 2.75 -20.17
CA GLY A 696 11.40 2.40 -21.45
C GLY A 696 12.60 3.27 -21.82
N LEU A 697 13.24 2.89 -22.92
CA LEU A 697 14.35 3.61 -23.55
C LEU A 697 13.83 4.21 -24.86
N ALA A 698 14.01 5.52 -25.05
CA ALA A 698 13.72 6.26 -26.27
C ALA A 698 15.03 6.86 -26.82
N PRO A 699 15.81 6.10 -27.64
CA PRO A 699 17.14 6.52 -28.10
C PRO A 699 17.15 7.86 -28.85
N GLU A 700 18.21 8.65 -28.64
CA GLU A 700 18.39 10.01 -29.16
C GLU A 700 17.28 11.01 -28.75
N ALA A 701 16.44 10.65 -27.76
CA ALA A 701 15.35 11.47 -27.25
C ALA A 701 15.65 12.14 -25.89
N ALA A 702 16.87 12.02 -25.34
CA ALA A 702 17.30 12.72 -24.14
C ALA A 702 16.91 14.21 -24.15
N GLY A 703 16.13 14.62 -23.14
CA GLY A 703 15.57 15.98 -23.03
C GLY A 703 14.28 16.25 -23.82
N ARG A 704 13.68 15.24 -24.47
CA ARG A 704 12.37 15.33 -25.15
C ARG A 704 11.25 14.77 -24.27
N LEU A 705 10.00 15.14 -24.55
CA LEU A 705 8.85 14.78 -23.71
C LEU A 705 8.25 13.41 -24.06
N ALA A 706 8.24 12.48 -23.11
CA ALA A 706 7.42 11.26 -23.13
C ALA A 706 6.05 11.54 -22.47
N ARG A 707 4.97 10.94 -22.99
CA ARG A 707 3.58 11.27 -22.65
C ARG A 707 2.69 10.02 -22.78
N LEU A 708 2.25 9.49 -21.66
CA LEU A 708 1.35 8.36 -21.53
C LEU A 708 -0.12 8.83 -21.47
N VAL A 709 -1.07 8.16 -22.13
CA VAL A 709 -2.49 8.54 -22.21
C VAL A 709 -3.38 7.30 -22.04
N ASP A 710 -4.28 7.28 -21.06
CA ASP A 710 -5.17 6.12 -20.85
C ASP A 710 -6.39 6.07 -21.80
N ALA A 711 -7.12 4.95 -21.74
CA ALA A 711 -8.30 4.69 -22.57
C ALA A 711 -9.47 5.70 -22.42
N VAL A 712 -9.49 6.55 -21.38
CA VAL A 712 -10.46 7.65 -21.20
C VAL A 712 -9.84 9.03 -21.39
N GLY A 713 -8.61 9.09 -21.91
CA GLY A 713 -7.91 10.31 -22.30
C GLY A 713 -7.18 11.02 -21.16
N ASN A 714 -6.84 10.32 -20.08
CA ASN A 714 -6.05 10.88 -18.97
C ASN A 714 -4.56 10.88 -19.33
N GLU A 715 -3.90 12.04 -19.26
CA GLU A 715 -2.53 12.24 -19.76
C GLU A 715 -1.49 12.41 -18.63
N TYR A 716 -0.40 11.65 -18.70
CA TYR A 716 0.76 11.67 -17.80
C TYR A 716 2.03 11.95 -18.62
N SER A 717 2.85 12.95 -18.30
CA SER A 717 4.08 13.27 -19.07
C SER A 717 5.34 13.30 -18.21
N ARG A 718 6.47 12.83 -18.75
CA ARG A 718 7.83 12.90 -18.15
C ARG A 718 8.88 13.15 -19.23
N LEU A 719 9.93 13.89 -18.94
CA LEU A 719 11.08 14.04 -19.87
C LEU A 719 11.93 12.76 -19.91
N VAL A 720 12.43 12.42 -21.09
CA VAL A 720 13.44 11.38 -21.29
C VAL A 720 14.78 11.85 -20.72
N ASP A 721 15.46 11.03 -19.93
CA ASP A 721 16.68 11.37 -19.18
C ASP A 721 17.95 11.48 -20.04
N ASP A 722 19.07 11.85 -19.41
CA ASP A 722 20.38 12.04 -20.05
C ASP A 722 21.03 10.73 -20.56
N ARG A 723 20.33 9.60 -20.44
CA ARG A 723 20.72 8.28 -20.98
C ARG A 723 19.66 7.71 -21.94
N ASP A 724 18.72 8.53 -22.39
CA ASP A 724 17.58 8.16 -23.23
C ASP A 724 16.46 7.35 -22.53
N HIS A 725 16.36 7.32 -21.19
CA HIS A 725 15.30 6.58 -20.48
C HIS A 725 14.12 7.45 -20.03
N PHE A 726 12.89 6.92 -20.11
CA PHE A 726 11.71 7.46 -19.43
C PHE A 726 11.10 6.42 -18.48
N HIS A 727 10.34 6.88 -17.50
CA HIS A 727 9.76 6.06 -16.45
C HIS A 727 8.44 6.68 -16.00
N PHE A 728 7.36 5.92 -15.95
CA PHE A 728 6.10 6.27 -15.33
C PHE A 728 5.83 5.23 -14.25
N ASP A 729 5.49 5.70 -13.05
CA ASP A 729 5.34 4.91 -11.86
C ASP A 729 3.97 5.18 -11.22
N HIS A 730 3.50 4.26 -10.35
CA HIS A 730 2.23 4.39 -9.63
C HIS A 730 0.97 4.51 -10.52
N LEU A 731 0.98 3.88 -11.70
CA LEU A 731 -0.16 3.87 -12.62
C LEU A 731 -1.27 2.94 -12.10
N PRO A 732 -2.56 3.34 -12.17
CA PRO A 732 -3.70 2.42 -12.08
C PRO A 732 -3.61 1.27 -13.07
N ALA A 733 -4.36 0.18 -12.85
CA ALA A 733 -4.51 -0.87 -13.86
C ALA A 733 -5.39 -0.38 -15.03
N GLY A 734 -4.88 -0.45 -16.25
CA GLY A 734 -5.53 0.03 -17.47
C GLY A 734 -4.60 -0.07 -18.69
N GLU A 735 -5.13 0.24 -19.88
CA GLU A 735 -4.35 0.42 -21.11
C GLU A 735 -3.91 1.89 -21.25
N TYR A 736 -2.70 2.10 -21.79
CA TYR A 736 -2.00 3.39 -21.75
C TYR A 736 -1.08 3.60 -22.97
N THR A 737 -1.44 4.56 -23.81
CA THR A 737 -0.73 4.95 -25.03
C THR A 737 0.39 5.94 -24.77
N LEU A 738 1.63 5.56 -25.11
CA LEU A 738 2.82 6.38 -24.95
C LEU A 738 3.19 7.13 -26.24
N HIS A 739 3.44 8.44 -26.14
CA HIS A 739 4.04 9.29 -27.18
C HIS A 739 5.36 9.87 -26.70
N VAL A 740 6.44 9.79 -27.50
CA VAL A 740 7.70 10.51 -27.23
C VAL A 740 7.97 11.53 -28.32
N GLU A 741 8.11 12.78 -27.90
CA GLU A 741 8.24 13.95 -28.77
C GLU A 741 9.45 13.82 -29.70
N GLY A 742 9.25 14.13 -30.98
CA GLY A 742 10.26 13.93 -32.02
C GLY A 742 10.29 12.52 -32.65
N GLY A 743 9.29 11.67 -32.39
CA GLY A 743 8.88 10.66 -33.39
C GLY A 743 8.55 9.25 -32.90
N TYR A 744 8.48 8.99 -31.59
CA TYR A 744 8.07 7.67 -31.08
C TYR A 744 6.62 7.70 -30.61
N THR A 745 5.87 6.63 -30.86
CA THR A 745 4.52 6.40 -30.31
C THR A 745 4.30 4.90 -30.20
N GLN A 746 3.75 4.46 -29.08
CA GLN A 746 3.57 3.06 -28.70
C GLN A 746 2.29 3.00 -27.85
N ASP A 747 1.20 2.58 -28.48
CA ASP A 747 -0.15 2.53 -27.92
C ASP A 747 -0.32 1.47 -26.81
#